data_AF-A0A3D8JV04-F1
#
_entry.id   AF-A0A3D8JV04-F1
#
_cell.length_a   1.000
_cell.length_b   1.000
_cell.length_c   1.000
_cell.angle_alpha   90.00
_cell.angle_beta   90.00
_cell.angle_gamma   90.00
#
_symmetry.space_group_name_H-M   'P 1'
#
loop_
_entity.id
_entity.type
_entity.pdbx_description
1 polymer ?
#
loop_
_entity_poly.entity_id
_entity_poly.type
_entity_poly.pdbx_seq_one_letter_code
_entity_poly.pdbx_strand_id
1 'polypeptide(L)'
;MAASPTSNMTASRFAPGRTRDIICLGRLAADLYAQQIGARLEDVTSFAKYLGGSSANIAFGCARLGLASAMLSRVGNDHMGRFLTETLEREGCDISHARTDAERLTALVLLGIKDRDTFPLIFHRENCADMAIDESDFDEAFVASSKALLITGTHFSTERVNRASRRALEYARRNQVRTVLDIDYRPVLWGLTGKADGETRFIANESVTAHIQRILPLFDLVIGTEEEFRIAGGKHELVDALAMVRAVTPATLVVKRGPLGCTIIEGKVPASIDDAPTEHGMQVDVLNVLGAGDAFASGFLSEWLRDAPLERCAQTANLCGALVVSRHGCAPAMPTPAELGYVREALARDPASMRRPDLDTKLARLHRVSVKRTAHDEVLGFAFDHRNQFFELIQQTGASETRIEQLKRLFVDAVAQTEQALSLQGRIGVLIDDRYGQDALNAATGRGWWIGRPVELPGSLPLVFQHGRSVGTALVAWPREHVVKCLVQYHPDAPIEERVEQEAQLRALYDAVQASGHELLLEVIPPKRDTLPSAPDTVFRALKRLYNLGIQPEWWKLAPLAAEQWQAIDALIAERDPYCRGVVLLGLSAGVDVLTEGFRAAAASHTCKGFTVGRTIFHEPSRAWLAGEIDDDTLIASVRATFETLIHAWREARGEAGNATSSHAARREAA
;
A
#
# COMPACT_ATOMS: atom_id res chain seq x y z
N MET A 1 -31.42 31.18 34.80
CA MET A 1 -29.97 31.21 34.48
C MET A 1 -29.38 29.89 34.94
N ALA A 2 -29.36 28.89 34.07
CA ALA A 2 -28.71 27.60 34.33
C ALA A 2 -27.34 27.64 33.65
N ALA A 3 -26.28 27.46 34.43
CA ALA A 3 -24.91 27.49 33.96
C ALA A 3 -24.66 26.35 32.97
N SER A 4 -24.12 26.69 31.80
CA SER A 4 -23.51 25.71 30.89
C SER A 4 -22.35 25.01 31.59
N PRO A 5 -22.21 23.69 31.46
CA PRO A 5 -21.06 22.99 32.01
C PRO A 5 -19.82 23.40 31.20
N THR A 6 -18.91 24.10 31.87
CA THR A 6 -17.56 24.36 31.37
C THR A 6 -16.86 23.03 31.15
N SER A 7 -16.51 22.71 29.91
CA SER A 7 -15.65 21.57 29.60
C SER A 7 -14.32 21.75 30.31
N ASN A 8 -14.03 20.91 31.29
CA ASN A 8 -12.68 20.76 31.82
C ASN A 8 -11.79 20.26 30.67
N MET A 9 -11.09 21.17 30.00
CA MET A 9 -9.99 20.79 29.13
C MET A 9 -8.89 20.23 30.03
N THR A 10 -8.81 18.90 30.12
CA THR A 10 -7.64 18.21 30.66
C THR A 10 -6.39 18.71 29.94
N ALA A 11 -5.39 19.14 30.70
CA ALA A 11 -4.10 19.53 30.14
C ALA A 11 -3.52 18.39 29.28
N SER A 12 -2.94 18.72 28.13
CA SER A 12 -2.31 17.74 27.24
C SER A 12 -1.19 16.99 27.97
N ARG A 13 -1.04 15.68 27.69
CA ARG A 13 0.04 14.86 28.24
C ARG A 13 1.41 15.17 27.61
N PHE A 14 1.42 15.91 26.50
CA PHE A 14 2.61 16.22 25.70
C PHE A 14 2.99 17.69 25.77
N ALA A 15 4.29 17.97 25.67
CA ALA A 15 4.77 19.33 25.50
C ALA A 15 4.31 19.92 24.15
N PRO A 16 3.99 21.23 24.07
CA PRO A 16 3.53 21.88 22.85
C PRO A 16 4.65 22.04 21.81
N GLY A 17 4.28 22.40 20.57
CA GLY A 17 5.24 22.80 19.53
C GLY A 17 6.03 21.67 18.86
N ARG A 18 5.58 20.42 18.98
CA ARG A 18 6.22 19.25 18.35
C ARG A 18 5.73 19.09 16.91
N THR A 19 6.65 18.87 15.98
CA THR A 19 6.34 18.67 14.55
C THR A 19 6.06 17.21 14.22
N ARG A 20 6.52 16.28 15.06
CA ARG A 20 6.29 14.84 14.92
C ARG A 20 5.42 14.32 16.06
N ASP A 21 4.57 13.35 15.75
CA ASP A 21 3.82 12.66 16.79
C ASP A 21 4.71 11.63 17.49
N ILE A 22 5.45 10.82 16.73
CA ILE A 22 6.26 9.73 17.29
C ILE A 22 7.52 9.45 16.48
N ILE A 23 8.62 9.18 17.19
CA ILE A 23 9.83 8.58 16.62
C ILE A 23 9.88 7.12 17.09
N CYS A 24 10.02 6.18 16.17
CA CYS A 24 10.21 4.76 16.47
C CYS A 24 11.67 4.40 16.25
N LEU A 25 12.39 4.10 17.32
CA LEU A 25 13.76 3.61 17.28
C LEU A 25 13.73 2.09 17.25
N GLY A 26 14.38 1.52 16.25
CA GLY A 26 14.85 0.15 16.33
C GLY A 26 14.72 -0.64 15.05
N ARG A 27 14.11 -1.82 15.15
CA ARG A 27 14.25 -2.87 14.14
C ARG A 27 13.54 -2.50 12.84
N LEU A 28 14.27 -2.61 11.74
CA LEU A 28 13.78 -2.44 10.37
C LEU A 28 14.32 -3.58 9.51
N ALA A 29 13.43 -4.48 9.06
CA ALA A 29 13.80 -5.72 8.38
C ALA A 29 12.78 -6.07 7.28
N ALA A 30 13.17 -6.92 6.33
CA ALA A 30 12.22 -7.51 5.40
C ALA A 30 11.78 -8.89 5.90
N ASP A 31 10.47 -9.07 6.01
CA ASP A 31 9.88 -10.34 6.38
C ASP A 31 9.44 -11.09 5.11
N LEU A 32 9.75 -12.38 5.06
CA LEU A 32 9.40 -13.29 3.99
C LEU A 32 8.45 -14.36 4.55
N TYR A 33 7.15 -14.16 4.29
CA TYR A 33 6.08 -15.03 4.79
C TYR A 33 5.77 -16.14 3.78
N ALA A 34 5.79 -17.39 4.24
CA ALA A 34 5.42 -18.55 3.44
C ALA A 34 3.99 -18.42 2.88
N GLN A 35 3.83 -18.59 1.57
CA GLN A 35 2.50 -18.55 0.95
C GLN A 35 1.74 -19.88 1.08
N GLN A 36 2.45 -21.00 1.26
CA GLN A 36 1.85 -22.32 1.46
C GLN A 36 1.57 -22.57 2.96
N ILE A 37 0.41 -22.12 3.44
CA ILE A 37 -0.05 -22.39 4.82
C ILE A 37 -0.13 -23.90 5.07
N GLY A 38 0.37 -24.37 6.22
CA GLY A 38 0.40 -25.79 6.57
C GLY A 38 1.70 -26.51 6.22
N ALA A 39 2.55 -25.91 5.37
CA ALA A 39 3.83 -26.48 5.00
C ALA A 39 4.84 -26.42 6.16
N ARG A 40 5.81 -27.34 6.16
CA ARG A 40 7.04 -27.13 6.92
C ARG A 40 7.84 -26.01 6.24
N LEU A 41 8.60 -25.24 7.00
CA LEU A 41 9.36 -24.12 6.43
C LEU A 41 10.35 -24.58 5.34
N GLU A 42 10.91 -25.79 5.45
CA GLU A 42 11.81 -26.39 4.48
C GLU A 42 11.13 -26.77 3.15
N ASP A 43 9.80 -26.97 3.17
CA ASP A 43 8.99 -27.36 2.00
C ASP A 43 8.31 -26.15 1.34
N VAL A 44 8.47 -24.94 1.89
CA VAL A 44 7.91 -23.71 1.33
C VAL A 44 8.62 -23.37 0.03
N THR A 45 7.85 -23.15 -1.04
CA THR A 45 8.38 -22.87 -2.37
C THR A 45 8.22 -21.40 -2.79
N SER A 46 7.42 -20.62 -2.08
CA SER A 46 7.28 -19.18 -2.34
C SER A 46 7.00 -18.37 -1.08
N PHE A 47 7.51 -17.14 -1.07
CA PHE A 47 7.37 -16.21 0.04
C PHE A 47 6.77 -14.89 -0.45
N ALA A 48 5.82 -14.35 0.31
CA ALA A 48 5.39 -12.97 0.19
C ALA A 48 6.33 -12.07 0.99
N LYS A 49 6.85 -11.02 0.35
CA LYS A 49 7.77 -10.05 0.96
C LYS A 49 7.00 -8.88 1.56
N TYR A 50 7.24 -8.60 2.84
CA TYR A 50 6.64 -7.49 3.57
C TYR A 50 7.68 -6.68 4.35
N LEU A 51 7.29 -5.46 4.73
CA LEU A 51 8.01 -4.72 5.76
C LEU A 51 7.80 -5.42 7.11
N GLY A 52 8.89 -5.53 7.87
CA GLY A 52 8.95 -6.19 9.17
C GLY A 52 9.88 -5.47 10.15
N GLY A 53 9.96 -6.05 11.35
CA GLY A 53 10.61 -5.44 12.51
C GLY A 53 9.63 -4.63 13.35
N SER A 54 9.55 -4.93 14.65
CA SER A 54 8.53 -4.35 15.54
C SER A 54 8.48 -2.81 15.51
N SER A 55 9.62 -2.13 15.65
CA SER A 55 9.67 -0.65 15.58
C SER A 55 9.16 -0.11 14.24
N ALA A 56 9.54 -0.75 13.13
CA ALA A 56 9.11 -0.37 11.79
C ALA A 56 7.62 -0.65 11.55
N ASN A 57 7.12 -1.79 12.03
CA ASN A 57 5.70 -2.12 11.98
C ASN A 57 4.86 -1.08 12.73
N ILE A 58 5.33 -0.64 13.91
CA ILE A 58 4.64 0.40 14.70
C ILE A 58 4.71 1.76 14.00
N ALA A 59 5.87 2.14 13.44
CA ALA A 59 6.02 3.38 12.68
C ALA A 59 5.08 3.42 11.46
N PHE A 60 4.99 2.29 10.74
CA PHE A 60 4.11 2.07 9.61
C PHE A 60 2.64 2.19 10.02
N GLY A 61 2.21 1.49 11.07
CA GLY A 61 0.83 1.53 11.55
C GLY A 61 0.43 2.92 12.04
N CYS A 62 1.34 3.64 12.71
CA CYS A 62 1.12 5.03 13.11
C CYS A 62 0.94 5.96 11.89
N ALA A 63 1.80 5.86 10.87
CA ALA A 63 1.68 6.64 9.64
C ALA A 63 0.34 6.36 8.93
N ARG A 64 -0.01 5.08 8.80
CA ARG A 64 -1.28 4.64 8.18
C ARG A 64 -2.51 5.17 8.92
N LEU A 65 -2.45 5.32 10.24
CA LEU A 65 -3.49 5.91 11.07
C LEU A 65 -3.42 7.46 11.14
N GLY A 66 -2.62 8.07 10.25
CA GLY A 66 -2.54 9.52 10.06
C GLY A 66 -1.74 10.25 11.13
N LEU A 67 -0.79 9.59 11.80
CA LEU A 67 0.19 10.26 12.66
C LEU A 67 1.43 10.65 11.87
N ALA A 68 2.07 11.75 12.26
CA ALA A 68 3.40 12.12 11.78
C ALA A 68 4.46 11.25 12.49
N SER A 69 4.65 10.02 12.01
CA SER A 69 5.67 9.09 12.52
C SER A 69 7.01 9.25 11.80
N ALA A 70 8.10 8.92 12.50
CA ALA A 70 9.44 8.86 11.92
C ALA A 70 10.14 7.56 12.33
N MET A 71 10.96 7.02 11.43
CA MET A 71 11.76 5.82 11.67
C MET A 71 13.21 6.22 11.97
N LEU A 72 13.73 5.77 13.11
CA LEU A 72 15.13 5.90 13.50
C LEU A 72 15.79 4.52 13.48
N SER A 73 16.59 4.26 12.45
CA SER A 73 17.21 2.94 12.21
C SER A 73 18.33 3.03 11.17
N ARG A 74 18.84 1.86 10.77
CA ARG A 74 19.68 1.68 9.60
C ARG A 74 19.13 0.57 8.70
N VAL A 75 19.33 0.73 7.40
CA VAL A 75 19.12 -0.30 6.36
C VAL A 75 20.40 -0.51 5.57
N GLY A 76 20.59 -1.67 4.95
CA GLY A 76 21.74 -1.90 4.09
C GLY A 76 21.64 -1.13 2.78
N ASN A 77 22.78 -0.87 2.13
CA ASN A 77 22.84 -0.35 0.76
C ASN A 77 22.48 -1.44 -0.28
N ASP A 78 21.28 -2.00 -0.15
CA ASP A 78 20.80 -3.12 -0.94
C ASP A 78 19.34 -2.93 -1.37
N HIS A 79 18.83 -3.86 -2.18
CA HIS A 79 17.45 -3.80 -2.69
C HIS A 79 16.40 -3.92 -1.59
N MET A 80 16.70 -4.59 -0.48
CA MET A 80 15.77 -4.73 0.64
C MET A 80 15.72 -3.43 1.44
N GLY A 81 16.86 -2.76 1.63
CA GLY A 81 16.91 -1.45 2.25
C GLY A 81 16.07 -0.42 1.50
N ARG A 82 16.24 -0.34 0.16
CA ARG A 82 15.39 0.52 -0.70
C ARG A 82 13.91 0.16 -0.60
N PHE A 83 13.58 -1.12 -0.68
CA PHE A 83 12.20 -1.59 -0.51
C PHE A 83 11.57 -1.11 0.80
N LEU A 84 12.31 -1.19 1.92
CA LEU A 84 11.80 -0.80 3.23
C LEU A 84 11.60 0.72 3.34
N THR A 85 12.57 1.51 2.89
CA THR A 85 12.48 2.98 2.92
C THR A 85 11.36 3.48 2.01
N GLU A 86 11.28 2.98 0.77
CA GLU A 86 10.21 3.34 -0.17
C GLU A 86 8.81 2.93 0.35
N THR A 87 8.72 1.80 1.08
CA THR A 87 7.46 1.36 1.69
C THR A 87 7.01 2.29 2.81
N LEU A 88 7.93 2.70 3.70
CA LEU A 88 7.64 3.65 4.77
C LEU A 88 7.27 5.03 4.24
N GLU A 89 8.01 5.55 3.26
CA GLU A 89 7.71 6.84 2.61
C GLU A 89 6.33 6.86 1.96
N ARG A 90 5.95 5.76 1.29
CA ARG A 90 4.64 5.64 0.64
C ARG A 90 3.49 5.73 1.63
N GLU A 91 3.63 5.17 2.82
CA GLU A 91 2.66 5.31 3.91
C GLU A 91 2.70 6.69 4.59
N GLY A 92 3.77 7.47 4.36
CA GLY A 92 3.95 8.81 4.94
C GLY A 92 4.78 8.84 6.23
N CYS A 93 5.54 7.79 6.53
CA CYS A 93 6.52 7.79 7.62
C CYS A 93 7.78 8.55 7.19
N ASP A 94 8.29 9.43 8.05
CA ASP A 94 9.53 10.17 7.84
C ASP A 94 10.74 9.23 7.99
N ILE A 95 11.49 9.07 6.91
CA ILE A 95 12.69 8.22 6.84
C ILE A 95 14.00 9.00 6.91
N SER A 96 13.99 10.31 7.21
CA SER A 96 15.19 11.15 7.23
C SER A 96 16.30 10.64 8.16
N HIS A 97 15.95 9.76 9.11
CA HIS A 97 16.85 9.12 10.06
C HIS A 97 16.88 7.58 9.93
N ALA A 98 16.42 7.03 8.81
CA ALA A 98 16.66 5.65 8.40
C ALA A 98 17.92 5.60 7.51
N ARG A 99 19.09 5.52 8.13
CA ARG A 99 20.38 5.68 7.41
C ARG A 99 20.74 4.44 6.59
N THR A 100 21.41 4.66 5.47
CA THR A 100 21.98 3.57 4.67
C THR A 100 23.36 3.18 5.19
N ASP A 101 23.54 1.91 5.54
CA ASP A 101 24.80 1.28 5.93
C ASP A 101 25.44 0.61 4.70
N ALA A 102 26.65 1.03 4.34
CA ALA A 102 27.37 0.49 3.18
C ALA A 102 28.13 -0.81 3.48
N GLU A 103 28.29 -1.19 4.75
CA GLU A 103 29.06 -2.36 5.18
C GLU A 103 28.17 -3.58 5.46
N ARG A 104 26.91 -3.34 5.84
CA ARG A 104 26.00 -4.38 6.33
C ARG A 104 24.76 -4.50 5.45
N LEU A 105 24.28 -5.73 5.30
CA LEU A 105 23.02 -6.00 4.64
C LEU A 105 21.83 -5.71 5.55
N THR A 106 20.70 -5.40 4.92
CA THR A 106 19.39 -5.33 5.57
C THR A 106 19.03 -6.69 6.16
N ALA A 107 18.48 -6.67 7.38
CA ALA A 107 18.00 -7.86 8.05
C ALA A 107 16.86 -8.56 7.29
N LEU A 108 16.86 -9.89 7.31
CA LEU A 108 15.77 -10.72 6.80
C LEU A 108 15.18 -11.59 7.90
N VAL A 109 13.89 -11.88 7.78
CA VAL A 109 13.21 -12.89 8.59
C VAL A 109 12.47 -13.84 7.66
N LEU A 110 12.71 -15.15 7.79
CA LEU A 110 11.93 -16.19 7.12
C LEU A 110 10.85 -16.67 8.08
N LEU A 111 9.59 -16.73 7.65
CA LEU A 111 8.47 -17.08 8.49
C LEU A 111 7.55 -18.10 7.81
N GLY A 112 7.22 -19.17 8.52
CA GLY A 112 6.21 -20.16 8.16
C GLY A 112 4.90 -19.95 8.92
N ILE A 113 3.80 -20.38 8.33
CA ILE A 113 2.49 -20.48 8.99
C ILE A 113 2.10 -21.95 8.95
N LYS A 114 2.40 -22.69 10.02
CA LYS A 114 2.15 -24.13 10.06
C LYS A 114 0.70 -24.43 10.43
N ASP A 115 0.19 -23.73 11.43
CA ASP A 115 -1.21 -23.77 11.85
C ASP A 115 -1.52 -22.49 12.64
N ARG A 116 -2.58 -22.52 13.47
CA ARG A 116 -3.04 -21.34 14.23
C ARG A 116 -2.11 -20.97 15.39
N ASP A 117 -1.28 -21.91 15.84
CA ASP A 117 -0.49 -21.79 17.06
C ASP A 117 1.03 -21.88 16.78
N THR A 118 1.40 -22.50 15.65
CA THR A 118 2.79 -22.82 15.27
C THR A 118 3.26 -21.93 14.13
N PHE A 119 4.30 -21.13 14.39
CA PHE A 119 4.83 -20.12 13.46
C PHE A 119 6.36 -20.23 13.43
N PRO A 120 6.94 -21.16 12.66
CA PRO A 120 8.39 -21.28 12.56
C PRO A 120 8.98 -19.98 11.99
N LEU A 121 9.96 -19.39 12.67
CA LEU A 121 10.64 -18.21 12.16
C LEU A 121 12.14 -18.23 12.42
N ILE A 122 12.90 -17.70 11.46
CA ILE A 122 14.36 -17.62 11.49
C ILE A 122 14.78 -16.18 11.23
N PHE A 123 15.57 -15.62 12.16
CA PHE A 123 16.12 -14.29 12.06
C PHE A 123 17.51 -14.30 11.40
N HIS A 124 17.59 -13.91 10.13
CA HIS A 124 18.87 -13.66 9.45
C HIS A 124 19.36 -12.25 9.80
N ARG A 125 19.88 -12.12 11.03
CA ARG A 125 20.15 -10.82 11.68
C ARG A 125 21.53 -10.72 12.35
N GLU A 126 22.43 -11.66 12.08
CA GLU A 126 23.81 -11.53 12.55
C GLU A 126 24.53 -10.45 11.72
N ASN A 127 25.05 -9.41 12.38
CA ASN A 127 25.73 -8.27 11.74
C ASN A 127 24.89 -7.54 10.65
N CYS A 128 23.59 -7.36 10.88
CA CYS A 128 22.72 -6.59 9.98
C CYS A 128 22.76 -5.08 10.27
N ALA A 129 22.30 -4.28 9.30
CA ALA A 129 22.37 -2.82 9.35
C ALA A 129 21.72 -2.21 10.60
N ASP A 130 20.50 -2.62 10.97
CA ASP A 130 19.78 -2.02 12.10
C ASP A 130 20.48 -2.23 13.45
N MET A 131 21.22 -3.34 13.61
CA MET A 131 22.05 -3.60 14.80
C MET A 131 23.32 -2.74 14.87
N ALA A 132 23.62 -1.99 13.81
CA ALA A 132 24.76 -1.08 13.74
C ALA A 132 24.39 0.39 14.01
N ILE A 133 23.12 0.69 14.37
CA ILE A 133 22.73 2.04 14.80
C ILE A 133 23.64 2.54 15.93
N ASP A 134 23.99 3.82 15.87
CA ASP A 134 24.93 4.48 16.77
C ASP A 134 24.41 5.85 17.22
N GLU A 135 24.96 6.37 18.31
CA GLU A 135 24.61 7.68 18.87
C GLU A 135 24.86 8.84 17.88
N SER A 136 25.77 8.66 16.93
CA SER A 136 26.01 9.62 15.84
C SER A 136 24.94 9.62 14.74
N ASP A 137 23.93 8.74 14.84
CA ASP A 137 22.88 8.61 13.84
C ASP A 137 21.78 9.67 13.90
N PHE A 138 21.69 10.35 15.03
CA PHE A 138 20.66 11.33 15.33
C PHE A 138 21.22 12.38 16.29
N ASP A 139 20.54 13.52 16.38
CA ASP A 139 20.88 14.56 17.34
C ASP A 139 19.73 14.82 18.33
N GLU A 140 20.01 15.67 19.32
CA GLU A 140 19.03 16.02 20.35
C GLU A 140 17.82 16.77 19.76
N ALA A 141 18.02 17.59 18.73
CA ALA A 141 16.96 18.38 18.11
C ALA A 141 15.95 17.49 17.38
N PHE A 142 16.41 16.43 16.73
CA PHE A 142 15.54 15.44 16.11
C PHE A 142 14.65 14.76 17.16
N VAL A 143 15.22 14.25 18.26
CA VAL A 143 14.43 13.62 19.33
C VAL A 143 13.47 14.64 19.95
N ALA A 144 13.92 15.87 20.20
CA ALA A 144 13.08 16.95 20.73
C ALA A 144 11.94 17.35 19.79
N SER A 145 11.97 17.00 18.51
CA SER A 145 10.90 17.38 17.58
C SER A 145 9.61 16.58 17.75
N SER A 146 9.62 15.46 18.51
CA SER A 146 8.46 14.57 18.65
C SER A 146 7.72 14.72 19.98
N LYS A 147 6.43 14.33 19.98
CA LYS A 147 5.67 14.18 21.24
C LYS A 147 6.14 12.96 22.03
N ALA A 148 6.47 11.87 21.33
CA ALA A 148 6.95 10.63 21.93
C ALA A 148 8.12 9.98 21.19
N LEU A 149 8.90 9.20 21.93
CA LEU A 149 9.94 8.29 21.46
C LEU A 149 9.56 6.87 21.88
N LEU A 150 9.37 5.98 20.91
CA LEU A 150 9.15 4.55 21.13
C LEU A 150 10.42 3.76 20.84
N ILE A 151 10.76 2.84 21.73
CA ILE A 151 11.85 1.89 21.55
C ILE A 151 11.32 0.48 21.83
N THR A 152 11.70 -0.50 21.02
CA THR A 152 11.37 -1.91 21.29
C THR A 152 12.49 -2.59 22.05
N GLY A 153 12.16 -3.54 22.93
CA GLY A 153 13.12 -4.18 23.84
C GLY A 153 14.31 -4.85 23.14
N THR A 154 14.14 -5.33 21.90
CA THR A 154 15.23 -5.83 21.05
C THR A 154 16.40 -4.83 20.94
N HIS A 155 16.14 -3.52 20.91
CA HIS A 155 17.17 -2.47 20.82
C HIS A 155 17.85 -2.14 22.16
N PHE A 156 17.75 -3.07 23.12
CA PHE A 156 18.57 -3.12 24.33
C PHE A 156 19.37 -4.43 24.46
N SER A 157 19.28 -5.34 23.47
CA SER A 157 19.81 -6.70 23.61
C SER A 157 21.34 -6.81 23.46
N THR A 158 21.98 -5.83 22.83
CA THR A 158 23.45 -5.77 22.71
C THR A 158 23.97 -4.41 23.15
N GLU A 159 25.26 -4.35 23.53
CA GLU A 159 25.86 -3.12 24.07
C GLU A 159 25.76 -1.93 23.12
N ARG A 160 25.95 -2.14 21.81
CA ARG A 160 25.89 -1.06 20.81
C ARG A 160 24.50 -0.44 20.73
N VAL A 161 23.47 -1.24 20.51
CA VAL A 161 22.09 -0.74 20.38
C VAL A 161 21.57 -0.19 21.72
N ASN A 162 21.95 -0.79 22.85
CA ASN A 162 21.64 -0.28 24.19
C ASN A 162 22.22 1.13 24.39
N ARG A 163 23.45 1.39 23.95
CA ARG A 163 24.07 2.73 24.04
C ARG A 163 23.32 3.77 23.22
N ALA A 164 22.98 3.46 21.97
CA ALA A 164 22.17 4.35 21.12
C ALA A 164 20.78 4.61 21.73
N SER A 165 20.10 3.57 22.20
CA SER A 165 18.78 3.69 22.85
C SER A 165 18.84 4.55 24.12
N ARG A 166 19.86 4.38 24.96
CA ARG A 166 20.07 5.21 26.16
C ARG A 166 20.29 6.67 25.83
N ARG A 167 21.09 6.96 24.80
CA ARG A 167 21.29 8.34 24.33
C ARG A 167 19.99 8.99 23.87
N ALA A 168 19.16 8.26 23.13
CA ALA A 168 17.86 8.78 22.68
C ALA A 168 16.93 9.07 23.88
N LEU A 169 16.91 8.20 24.90
CA LEU A 169 16.16 8.42 26.14
C LEU A 169 16.67 9.63 26.95
N GLU A 170 17.99 9.85 26.99
CA GLU A 170 18.58 11.03 27.62
C GLU A 170 18.11 12.32 26.94
N TYR A 171 18.16 12.38 25.61
CA TYR A 171 17.64 13.51 24.83
C TYR A 171 16.13 13.70 25.04
N ALA A 172 15.36 12.62 25.04
CA ALA A 172 13.92 12.67 25.27
C ALA A 172 13.60 13.30 26.63
N ARG A 173 14.29 12.86 27.70
CA ARG A 173 14.09 13.36 29.06
C ARG A 173 14.41 14.86 29.19
N ARG A 174 15.52 15.32 28.60
CA ARG A 174 15.90 16.75 28.61
C ARG A 174 14.86 17.65 27.94
N ASN A 175 14.17 17.09 26.95
CA ASN A 175 13.25 17.83 26.11
C ASN A 175 11.78 17.53 26.40
N GLN A 176 11.44 16.85 27.51
CA GLN A 176 10.05 16.53 27.87
C GLN A 176 9.29 15.74 26.79
N VAL A 177 10.01 14.90 26.04
CA VAL A 177 9.44 13.95 25.09
C VAL A 177 9.02 12.72 25.87
N ARG A 178 7.79 12.24 25.63
CA ARG A 178 7.31 11.03 26.32
C ARG A 178 8.00 9.78 25.80
N THR A 179 8.29 8.83 26.67
CA THR A 179 9.02 7.61 26.30
C THR A 179 8.12 6.37 26.41
N VAL A 180 8.12 5.56 25.35
CA VAL A 180 7.31 4.34 25.23
C VAL A 180 8.24 3.13 25.03
N LEU A 181 8.02 2.08 25.82
CA LEU A 181 8.64 0.77 25.62
C LEU A 181 7.59 -0.22 25.12
N ASP A 182 7.81 -0.83 23.96
CA ASP A 182 7.25 -2.17 23.70
C ASP A 182 8.31 -3.18 24.12
N ILE A 183 7.97 -4.08 25.06
CA ILE A 183 8.95 -5.00 25.63
C ILE A 183 9.57 -5.90 24.54
N ASP A 184 8.85 -6.24 23.45
CA ASP A 184 9.32 -7.02 22.27
C ASP A 184 10.37 -8.09 22.64
N TYR A 185 10.02 -8.98 23.58
CA TYR A 185 10.97 -9.97 24.08
C TYR A 185 10.99 -11.21 23.18
N ARG A 186 12.18 -11.56 22.70
CA ARG A 186 12.44 -12.78 21.94
C ARG A 186 13.74 -13.42 22.43
N PRO A 187 13.69 -14.58 23.12
CA PRO A 187 14.87 -15.28 23.66
C PRO A 187 16.07 -15.36 22.70
N VAL A 188 15.84 -15.65 21.42
CA VAL A 188 16.91 -15.74 20.41
C VAL A 188 17.66 -14.43 20.19
N LEU A 189 16.97 -13.30 20.26
CA LEU A 189 17.57 -11.97 20.07
C LEU A 189 18.38 -11.52 21.29
N TRP A 190 18.21 -12.23 22.41
CA TRP A 190 18.98 -12.09 23.65
C TRP A 190 20.01 -13.22 23.83
N GLY A 191 20.21 -14.07 22.81
CA GLY A 191 21.19 -15.15 22.83
C GLY A 191 20.88 -16.31 23.76
N LEU A 192 19.60 -16.49 24.13
CA LEU A 192 19.17 -17.55 25.05
C LEU A 192 18.82 -18.87 24.36
N THR A 193 18.70 -18.86 23.04
CA THR A 193 18.43 -20.04 22.20
C THR A 193 19.41 -20.12 21.02
N GLY A 194 19.37 -21.22 20.28
CA GLY A 194 20.11 -21.35 19.04
C GLY A 194 19.60 -20.36 17.97
N LYS A 195 20.48 -19.93 17.05
CA LYS A 195 20.18 -18.90 16.03
C LYS A 195 18.96 -19.20 15.15
N ALA A 196 18.59 -20.47 14.97
CA ALA A 196 17.44 -20.90 14.17
C ALA A 196 16.12 -20.92 14.96
N ASP A 197 16.15 -20.80 16.29
CA ASP A 197 14.97 -20.89 17.14
C ASP A 197 14.36 -19.51 17.38
N GLY A 198 13.72 -18.95 16.36
CA GLY A 198 12.96 -17.71 16.48
C GLY A 198 11.52 -17.91 17.00
N GLU A 199 11.05 -19.16 17.05
CA GLU A 199 9.68 -19.52 17.45
C GLU A 199 9.48 -19.45 18.96
N THR A 200 10.48 -19.83 19.76
CA THR A 200 10.39 -19.78 21.22
C THR A 200 10.14 -18.34 21.70
N ARG A 201 8.99 -18.14 22.37
CA ARG A 201 8.55 -16.81 22.82
C ARG A 201 8.98 -16.45 24.25
N PHE A 202 9.29 -17.44 25.08
CA PHE A 202 9.61 -17.20 26.48
C PHE A 202 10.67 -18.17 27.01
N ILE A 203 11.71 -17.59 27.61
CA ILE A 203 12.68 -18.25 28.47
C ILE A 203 12.95 -17.29 29.63
N ALA A 204 12.86 -17.77 30.87
CA ALA A 204 13.21 -16.96 32.03
C ALA A 204 14.74 -16.78 32.09
N ASN A 205 15.21 -15.56 32.39
CA ASN A 205 16.62 -15.28 32.57
C ASN A 205 16.84 -14.08 33.50
N GLU A 206 17.52 -14.30 34.63
CA GLU A 206 17.73 -13.27 35.66
C GLU A 206 18.55 -12.07 35.15
N SER A 207 19.52 -12.30 34.26
CA SER A 207 20.35 -11.22 33.68
C SER A 207 19.52 -10.32 32.77
N VAL A 208 18.67 -10.91 31.91
CA VAL A 208 17.73 -10.17 31.08
C VAL A 208 16.70 -9.43 31.94
N THR A 209 16.11 -10.09 32.94
CA THR A 209 15.21 -9.43 33.92
C THR A 209 15.89 -8.23 34.56
N ALA A 210 17.09 -8.38 35.12
CA ALA A 210 17.83 -7.30 35.75
C ALA A 210 18.20 -6.18 34.77
N HIS A 211 18.44 -6.51 33.50
CA HIS A 211 18.65 -5.52 32.45
C HIS A 211 17.37 -4.72 32.18
N ILE A 212 16.24 -5.39 31.95
CA ILE A 212 14.94 -4.75 31.69
C ILE A 212 14.53 -3.87 32.89
N GLN A 213 14.66 -4.36 34.12
CA GLN A 213 14.34 -3.59 35.33
C GLN A 213 15.17 -2.32 35.50
N ARG A 214 16.41 -2.28 34.98
CA ARG A 214 17.23 -1.06 34.99
C ARG A 214 16.79 -0.01 33.99
N ILE A 215 16.13 -0.39 32.89
CA ILE A 215 15.67 0.55 31.85
C ILE A 215 14.21 0.97 32.04
N LEU A 216 13.38 0.14 32.69
CA LEU A 216 11.96 0.45 32.97
C LEU A 216 11.68 1.84 33.59
N PRO A 217 12.52 2.39 34.51
CA PRO A 217 12.30 3.72 35.07
C PRO A 217 12.47 4.87 34.07
N LEU A 218 12.98 4.59 32.86
CA LEU A 218 13.23 5.58 31.81
C LEU A 218 12.01 5.77 30.89
N PHE A 219 10.93 5.02 31.11
CA PHE A 219 9.73 5.00 30.27
C PHE A 219 8.51 5.60 30.99
N ASP A 220 7.68 6.35 30.27
CA ASP A 220 6.38 6.83 30.75
C ASP A 220 5.25 5.81 30.48
N LEU A 221 5.37 5.01 29.43
CA LEU A 221 4.41 4.01 28.99
C LEU A 221 5.13 2.70 28.64
N VAL A 222 4.63 1.57 29.15
CA VAL A 222 5.18 0.24 28.89
C VAL A 222 4.08 -0.67 28.37
N ILE A 223 4.27 -1.22 27.17
CA ILE A 223 3.35 -2.11 26.47
C ILE A 223 3.99 -3.50 26.40
N GLY A 224 3.26 -4.54 26.78
CA GLY A 224 3.77 -5.92 26.77
C GLY A 224 2.68 -6.97 26.86
N THR A 225 2.95 -8.19 26.38
CA THR A 225 2.11 -9.37 26.67
C THR A 225 2.30 -9.84 28.11
N GLU A 226 1.47 -10.78 28.54
CA GLU A 226 1.62 -11.41 29.85
C GLU A 226 3.02 -12.03 30.03
N GLU A 227 3.54 -12.74 29.01
CA GLU A 227 4.88 -13.33 29.01
C GLU A 227 5.99 -12.27 29.07
N GLU A 228 5.80 -11.16 28.34
CA GLU A 228 6.73 -10.03 28.33
C GLU A 228 6.81 -9.34 29.70
N PHE A 229 5.67 -9.21 30.40
CA PHE A 229 5.67 -8.72 31.78
C PHE A 229 6.27 -9.74 32.78
N ARG A 230 6.09 -11.05 32.56
CA ARG A 230 6.74 -12.10 33.37
C ARG A 230 8.27 -11.99 33.32
N ILE A 231 8.87 -11.82 32.13
CA ILE A 231 10.33 -11.65 32.03
C ILE A 231 10.79 -10.32 32.63
N ALA A 232 10.05 -9.23 32.43
CA ALA A 232 10.35 -7.92 33.01
C ALA A 232 10.30 -7.92 34.55
N GLY A 233 9.34 -8.64 35.13
CA GLY A 233 9.19 -8.78 36.58
C GLY A 233 10.06 -9.87 37.21
N GLY A 234 10.53 -10.84 36.43
CA GLY A 234 11.29 -11.99 36.92
C GLY A 234 10.46 -12.95 37.76
N LYS A 235 9.16 -13.07 37.47
CA LYS A 235 8.21 -13.93 38.20
C LYS A 235 7.37 -14.74 37.20
N HIS A 236 6.93 -15.91 37.64
CA HIS A 236 6.05 -16.77 36.85
C HIS A 236 4.61 -16.25 36.87
N GLU A 237 4.10 -15.92 38.06
CA GLU A 237 2.77 -15.35 38.22
C GLU A 237 2.74 -13.89 37.71
N LEU A 238 1.74 -13.57 36.89
CA LEU A 238 1.66 -12.27 36.21
C LEU A 238 1.51 -11.11 37.20
N VAL A 239 0.65 -11.26 38.22
CA VAL A 239 0.42 -10.20 39.22
C VAL A 239 1.69 -9.91 40.01
N ASP A 240 2.44 -10.95 40.40
CA ASP A 240 3.73 -10.78 41.08
C ASP A 240 4.76 -10.12 40.16
N ALA A 241 4.80 -10.50 38.89
CA ALA A 241 5.68 -9.89 37.90
C ALA A 241 5.37 -8.40 37.72
N LEU A 242 4.08 -8.05 37.58
CA LEU A 242 3.61 -6.67 37.50
C LEU A 242 3.95 -5.89 38.77
N ALA A 243 3.84 -6.50 39.96
CA ALA A 243 4.23 -5.88 41.21
C ALA A 243 5.73 -5.56 41.25
N MET A 244 6.59 -6.47 40.76
CA MET A 244 8.03 -6.22 40.63
C MET A 244 8.33 -5.11 39.62
N VAL A 245 7.63 -5.07 38.48
CA VAL A 245 7.74 -3.99 37.49
C VAL A 245 7.31 -2.65 38.11
N ARG A 246 6.16 -2.59 38.77
CA ARG A 246 5.65 -1.39 39.43
C ARG A 246 6.58 -0.89 40.55
N ALA A 247 7.31 -1.78 41.21
CA ALA A 247 8.28 -1.40 42.25
C ALA A 247 9.45 -0.57 41.70
N VAL A 248 9.76 -0.67 40.41
CA VAL A 248 10.88 0.06 39.78
C VAL A 248 10.43 1.19 38.86
N THR A 249 9.19 1.21 38.37
CA THR A 249 8.72 2.26 37.46
C THR A 249 7.33 2.81 37.79
N PRO A 250 7.10 4.13 37.66
CA PRO A 250 5.77 4.74 37.73
C PRO A 250 5.01 4.70 36.39
N ALA A 251 5.58 4.11 35.32
CA ALA A 251 4.97 4.09 33.99
C ALA A 251 3.54 3.53 33.97
N THR A 252 2.72 3.99 33.04
CA THR A 252 1.46 3.31 32.72
C THR A 252 1.77 1.96 32.07
N LEU A 253 1.22 0.88 32.60
CA LEU A 253 1.43 -0.48 32.08
C LEU A 253 0.22 -0.87 31.22
N VAL A 254 0.46 -1.27 29.98
CA VAL A 254 -0.57 -1.77 29.05
C VAL A 254 -0.28 -3.25 28.78
N VAL A 255 -1.09 -4.11 29.39
CA VAL A 255 -0.94 -5.57 29.34
C VAL A 255 -1.83 -6.12 28.24
N LYS A 256 -1.21 -6.65 27.17
CA LYS A 256 -1.87 -7.36 26.06
C LYS A 256 -2.26 -8.76 26.54
N ARG A 257 -3.56 -9.07 26.58
CA ARG A 257 -4.13 -10.33 27.08
C ARG A 257 -4.75 -11.19 25.96
N GLY A 258 -4.21 -11.07 24.75
CA GLY A 258 -4.67 -11.80 23.57
C GLY A 258 -6.19 -11.65 23.34
N PRO A 259 -6.96 -12.75 23.26
CA PRO A 259 -8.41 -12.70 23.01
C PRO A 259 -9.22 -12.04 24.14
N LEU A 260 -8.65 -11.89 25.35
CA LEU A 260 -9.30 -11.20 26.47
C LEU A 260 -9.25 -9.68 26.32
N GLY A 261 -8.49 -9.16 25.35
CA GLY A 261 -8.29 -7.74 25.09
C GLY A 261 -7.04 -7.20 25.77
N CYS A 262 -7.16 -6.08 26.47
CA CYS A 262 -6.03 -5.50 27.19
C CYS A 262 -6.43 -4.83 28.50
N THR A 263 -5.47 -4.76 29.40
CA THR A 263 -5.60 -4.17 30.73
C THR A 263 -4.66 -2.98 30.87
N ILE A 264 -5.13 -1.87 31.44
CA ILE A 264 -4.32 -0.66 31.67
C ILE A 264 -4.15 -0.42 33.18
N ILE A 265 -2.90 -0.25 33.63
CA ILE A 265 -2.55 -0.05 35.04
C ILE A 265 -1.72 1.24 35.18
N GLU A 266 -2.34 2.32 35.63
CA GLU A 266 -1.65 3.59 35.93
C GLU A 266 -1.05 3.62 37.34
N GLY A 267 -1.67 2.91 38.28
CA GLY A 267 -1.33 2.96 39.70
C GLY A 267 -0.94 1.61 40.31
N LYS A 268 -1.46 1.35 41.51
CA LYS A 268 -1.22 0.10 42.24
C LYS A 268 -1.70 -1.10 41.41
N VAL A 269 -0.87 -2.14 41.36
CA VAL A 269 -1.23 -3.42 40.74
C VAL A 269 -2.32 -4.09 41.60
N PRO A 270 -3.45 -4.51 41.01
CA PRO A 270 -4.53 -5.17 41.75
C PRO A 270 -4.13 -6.57 42.21
N ALA A 271 -4.90 -7.14 43.13
CA ALA A 271 -4.65 -8.48 43.65
C ALA A 271 -4.90 -9.58 42.60
N SER A 272 -5.86 -9.37 41.70
CA SER A 272 -6.05 -10.16 40.48
C SER A 272 -5.97 -9.25 39.26
N ILE A 273 -5.43 -9.76 38.15
CA ILE A 273 -5.41 -9.04 36.88
C ILE A 273 -6.83 -8.81 36.33
N ASP A 274 -7.78 -9.67 36.69
CA ASP A 274 -9.18 -9.56 36.26
C ASP A 274 -9.95 -8.45 37.00
N ASP A 275 -9.41 -7.94 38.11
CA ASP A 275 -9.99 -6.79 38.83
C ASP A 275 -9.57 -5.45 38.19
N ALA A 276 -8.64 -5.48 37.23
CA ALA A 276 -8.16 -4.29 36.55
C ALA A 276 -9.10 -3.88 35.41
N PRO A 277 -9.24 -2.57 35.10
CA PRO A 277 -9.97 -2.11 33.92
C PRO A 277 -9.47 -2.82 32.67
N THR A 278 -10.36 -3.62 32.07
CA THR A 278 -10.06 -4.46 30.91
C THR A 278 -11.02 -4.13 29.79
N GLU A 279 -10.48 -3.66 28.68
CA GLU A 279 -11.24 -3.48 27.46
C GLU A 279 -11.17 -4.78 26.67
N HIS A 280 -12.33 -5.38 26.42
CA HIS A 280 -12.42 -6.60 25.64
C HIS A 280 -12.21 -6.34 24.15
N GLY A 281 -11.58 -7.31 23.48
CA GLY A 281 -11.31 -7.24 22.06
C GLY A 281 -12.49 -7.68 21.18
N MET A 282 -12.35 -7.41 19.88
CA MET A 282 -13.22 -7.99 18.86
C MET A 282 -12.87 -9.47 18.66
N GLN A 283 -13.85 -10.36 18.73
CA GLN A 283 -13.64 -11.78 18.44
C GLN A 283 -13.49 -12.00 16.94
N VAL A 284 -12.41 -12.68 16.55
CA VAL A 284 -12.06 -13.00 15.16
C VAL A 284 -11.52 -14.42 15.05
N ASP A 285 -11.75 -15.06 13.90
CA ASP A 285 -11.04 -16.30 13.57
C ASP A 285 -9.60 -15.96 13.13
N VAL A 286 -8.63 -16.56 13.82
CA VAL A 286 -7.20 -16.29 13.63
C VAL A 286 -6.67 -17.04 12.40
N LEU A 287 -5.96 -16.30 11.55
CA LEU A 287 -5.13 -16.81 10.46
C LEU A 287 -3.65 -16.79 10.85
N ASN A 288 -3.16 -15.66 11.37
CA ASN A 288 -1.75 -15.46 11.70
C ASN A 288 -1.60 -14.51 12.89
N VAL A 289 -1.00 -14.93 13.99
CA VAL A 289 -0.85 -14.07 15.19
C VAL A 289 0.31 -13.07 15.11
N LEU A 290 1.19 -13.19 14.12
CA LEU A 290 2.36 -12.33 13.97
C LEU A 290 1.91 -10.91 13.61
N GLY A 291 2.54 -9.91 14.24
CA GLY A 291 2.21 -8.50 14.02
C GLY A 291 1.04 -7.95 14.83
N ALA A 292 0.27 -8.80 15.52
CA ALA A 292 -0.87 -8.37 16.34
C ALA A 292 -0.46 -7.33 17.40
N GLY A 293 0.68 -7.54 18.05
CA GLY A 293 1.22 -6.63 19.07
C GLY A 293 1.61 -5.26 18.50
N ASP A 294 2.25 -5.24 17.33
CA ASP A 294 2.67 -4.00 16.68
C ASP A 294 1.46 -3.19 16.19
N ALA A 295 0.45 -3.89 15.65
CA ALA A 295 -0.82 -3.28 15.23
C ALA A 295 -1.61 -2.74 16.43
N PHE A 296 -1.64 -3.50 17.53
CA PHE A 296 -2.20 -3.06 18.80
C PHE A 296 -1.51 -1.79 19.30
N ALA A 297 -0.18 -1.79 19.36
CA ALA A 297 0.59 -0.62 19.80
C ALA A 297 0.32 0.60 18.91
N SER A 298 0.28 0.41 17.58
CA SER A 298 -0.07 1.46 16.63
C SER A 298 -1.47 2.05 16.89
N GLY A 299 -2.47 1.19 17.10
CA GLY A 299 -3.83 1.60 17.42
C GLY A 299 -3.92 2.36 18.74
N PHE A 300 -3.25 1.86 19.79
CA PHE A 300 -3.16 2.53 21.08
C PHE A 300 -2.54 3.92 20.94
N LEU A 301 -1.37 4.00 20.29
CA LEU A 301 -0.60 5.22 20.13
C LEU A 301 -1.33 6.24 19.24
N SER A 302 -2.09 5.79 18.25
CA SER A 302 -2.90 6.67 17.39
C SER A 302 -3.89 7.54 18.18
N GLU A 303 -4.50 6.99 19.21
CA GLU A 303 -5.43 7.71 20.09
C GLU A 303 -4.67 8.39 21.24
N TRP A 304 -3.64 7.72 21.78
CA TRP A 304 -2.86 8.25 22.89
C TRP A 304 -2.11 9.54 22.52
N LEU A 305 -1.57 9.64 21.29
CA LEU A 305 -0.89 10.83 20.77
C LEU A 305 -1.83 11.99 20.39
N ARG A 306 -3.15 11.72 20.39
CA ARG A 306 -4.23 12.69 20.19
C ARG A 306 -4.95 13.07 21.50
N ASP A 307 -4.30 12.79 22.63
CA ASP A 307 -4.84 13.05 23.97
C ASP A 307 -6.18 12.35 24.27
N ALA A 308 -6.53 11.28 23.56
CA ALA A 308 -7.76 10.52 23.83
C ALA A 308 -7.71 9.82 25.22
N PRO A 309 -8.87 9.51 25.83
CA PRO A 309 -8.95 8.69 27.03
C PRO A 309 -8.36 7.28 26.81
N LEU A 310 -7.81 6.70 27.87
CA LEU A 310 -7.15 5.38 27.83
C LEU A 310 -8.09 4.26 27.37
N GLU A 311 -9.37 4.33 27.72
CA GLU A 311 -10.42 3.42 27.23
C GLU A 311 -10.47 3.40 25.69
N ARG A 312 -10.56 4.59 25.06
CA ARG A 312 -10.58 4.72 23.60
C ARG A 312 -9.26 4.25 22.97
N CYS A 313 -8.13 4.46 23.65
CA CYS A 313 -6.84 3.94 23.21
C CYS A 313 -6.87 2.41 23.15
N ALA A 314 -7.33 1.76 24.22
CA ALA A 314 -7.44 0.30 24.29
C ALA A 314 -8.45 -0.28 23.29
N GLN A 315 -9.62 0.34 23.11
CA GLN A 315 -10.61 -0.10 22.11
C GLN A 315 -10.03 -0.08 20.69
N THR A 316 -9.30 0.99 20.33
CA THR A 316 -8.66 1.10 19.01
C THR A 316 -7.52 0.12 18.85
N ALA A 317 -6.71 -0.06 19.89
CA ALA A 317 -5.63 -1.04 19.93
C ALA A 317 -6.15 -2.47 19.70
N ASN A 318 -7.21 -2.85 20.41
CA ASN A 318 -7.86 -4.15 20.27
C ASN A 318 -8.38 -4.38 18.84
N LEU A 319 -9.03 -3.39 18.23
CA LEU A 319 -9.51 -3.49 16.84
C LEU A 319 -8.35 -3.69 15.86
N CYS A 320 -7.27 -2.92 15.98
CA CYS A 320 -6.10 -3.06 15.11
C CYS A 320 -5.45 -4.44 15.23
N GLY A 321 -5.25 -4.92 16.47
CA GLY A 321 -4.71 -6.26 16.72
C GLY A 321 -5.59 -7.36 16.13
N ALA A 322 -6.90 -7.30 16.36
CA ALA A 322 -7.86 -8.29 15.87
C ALA A 322 -7.95 -8.33 14.33
N LEU A 323 -7.89 -7.18 13.65
CA LEU A 323 -7.91 -7.16 12.18
C LEU A 323 -6.64 -7.77 11.58
N VAL A 324 -5.47 -7.48 12.14
CA VAL A 324 -4.21 -8.05 11.63
C VAL A 324 -4.18 -9.56 11.75
N VAL A 325 -4.67 -10.13 12.87
CA VAL A 325 -4.59 -11.59 13.03
C VAL A 325 -5.49 -12.39 12.09
N SER A 326 -6.43 -11.73 11.43
CA SER A 326 -7.30 -12.33 10.41
C SER A 326 -6.69 -12.36 9.00
N ARG A 327 -5.49 -11.79 8.82
CA ARG A 327 -4.84 -11.57 7.51
C ARG A 327 -3.47 -12.22 7.46
N HIS A 328 -2.94 -12.37 6.25
CA HIS A 328 -1.68 -13.07 6.01
C HIS A 328 -0.44 -12.29 6.50
N GLY A 329 -0.33 -11.00 6.17
CA GLY A 329 0.84 -10.18 6.49
C GLY A 329 0.75 -9.42 7.82
N CYS A 330 1.87 -8.84 8.26
CA CYS A 330 1.95 -7.97 9.44
C CYS A 330 1.64 -6.50 9.09
N ALA A 331 2.67 -5.71 8.73
CA ALA A 331 2.53 -4.29 8.38
C ALA A 331 1.43 -4.03 7.33
N PRO A 332 1.44 -4.69 6.14
CA PRO A 332 0.44 -4.37 5.12
C PRO A 332 -0.99 -4.70 5.54
N ALA A 333 -1.21 -5.58 6.53
CA ALA A 333 -2.53 -5.94 7.01
C ALA A 333 -3.13 -4.93 8.01
N MET A 334 -2.31 -4.00 8.53
CA MET A 334 -2.77 -2.99 9.50
C MET A 334 -3.89 -2.13 8.91
N PRO A 335 -4.94 -1.80 9.68
CA PRO A 335 -6.12 -1.14 9.15
C PRO A 335 -5.89 0.35 8.88
N THR A 336 -6.65 0.90 7.95
CA THR A 336 -6.78 2.35 7.76
C THR A 336 -7.88 2.96 8.65
N PRO A 337 -7.95 4.30 8.79
CA PRO A 337 -9.07 4.96 9.46
C PRO A 337 -10.44 4.62 8.86
N ALA A 338 -10.53 4.42 7.54
CA ALA A 338 -11.77 4.04 6.88
C ALA A 338 -12.22 2.62 7.24
N GLU A 339 -11.27 1.68 7.34
CA GLU A 339 -11.55 0.32 7.83
C GLU A 339 -12.03 0.35 9.29
N LEU A 340 -11.35 1.09 10.17
CA LEU A 340 -11.73 1.20 11.58
C LEU A 340 -13.12 1.85 11.75
N GLY A 341 -13.43 2.88 10.98
CA GLY A 341 -14.76 3.51 10.97
C GLY A 341 -15.85 2.51 10.59
N TYR A 342 -15.66 1.78 9.48
CA TYR A 342 -16.59 0.76 9.03
C TYR A 342 -16.79 -0.37 10.06
N VAL A 343 -15.71 -0.87 10.65
CA VAL A 343 -15.76 -1.95 11.65
C VAL A 343 -16.52 -1.51 12.90
N ARG A 344 -16.30 -0.27 13.38
CA ARG A 344 -17.08 0.26 14.52
C ARG A 344 -18.57 0.34 14.22
N GLU A 345 -18.94 0.82 13.04
CA GLU A 345 -20.35 0.86 12.60
C GLU A 345 -20.96 -0.54 12.44
N ALA A 346 -20.19 -1.52 11.99
CA ALA A 346 -20.64 -2.90 11.90
C ALA A 346 -20.87 -3.52 13.28
N LEU A 347 -19.90 -3.40 14.19
CA LEU A 347 -19.98 -3.91 15.56
C LEU A 347 -21.10 -3.24 16.37
N ALA A 348 -21.35 -1.95 16.15
CA ALA A 348 -22.46 -1.25 16.80
C ALA A 348 -23.84 -1.76 16.36
N ARG A 349 -23.95 -2.31 15.14
CA ARG A 349 -25.18 -2.94 14.64
C ARG A 349 -25.30 -4.40 15.06
N ASP A 350 -24.21 -5.15 15.00
CA ASP A 350 -24.12 -6.55 15.41
C ASP A 350 -22.70 -6.87 15.90
N PRO A 351 -22.51 -7.12 17.21
CA PRO A 351 -21.20 -7.47 17.79
C PRO A 351 -20.57 -8.75 17.20
N ALA A 352 -21.36 -9.65 16.59
CA ALA A 352 -20.86 -10.87 15.97
C ALA A 352 -20.49 -10.72 14.49
N SER A 353 -20.81 -9.58 13.87
CA SER A 353 -20.65 -9.35 12.43
C SER A 353 -19.20 -9.45 11.92
N MET A 354 -18.22 -9.27 12.80
CA MET A 354 -16.80 -9.23 12.45
C MET A 354 -16.02 -10.47 12.91
N ARG A 355 -16.68 -11.62 13.08
CA ARG A 355 -16.00 -12.88 13.40
C ARG A 355 -15.11 -13.39 12.26
N ARG A 356 -15.54 -13.16 11.01
CA ARG A 356 -14.83 -13.52 9.77
C ARG A 356 -14.58 -12.28 8.90
N PRO A 357 -13.72 -11.36 9.36
CA PRO A 357 -13.43 -10.13 8.62
C PRO A 357 -12.77 -10.41 7.26
N ASP A 358 -12.18 -11.58 7.08
CA ASP A 358 -11.65 -12.09 5.82
C ASP A 358 -12.73 -12.35 4.75
N LEU A 359 -13.99 -12.55 5.16
CA LEU A 359 -15.13 -12.76 4.26
C LEU A 359 -15.93 -11.48 3.99
N ASP A 360 -15.65 -10.38 4.69
CA ASP A 360 -16.34 -9.10 4.48
C ASP A 360 -15.77 -8.37 3.25
N THR A 361 -16.56 -8.34 2.18
CA THR A 361 -16.15 -7.77 0.89
C THR A 361 -15.96 -6.25 0.95
N LYS A 362 -16.70 -5.54 1.81
CA LYS A 362 -16.55 -4.09 1.96
C LYS A 362 -15.28 -3.76 2.73
N LEU A 363 -14.96 -4.51 3.78
CA LEU A 363 -13.70 -4.39 4.53
C LEU A 363 -12.51 -4.73 3.64
N ALA A 364 -12.57 -5.84 2.89
CA ALA A 364 -11.53 -6.20 1.93
C ALA A 364 -11.31 -5.11 0.87
N ARG A 365 -12.39 -4.51 0.37
CA ARG A 365 -12.29 -3.38 -0.57
C ARG A 365 -11.64 -2.17 0.09
N LEU A 366 -12.12 -1.73 1.26
CA LEU A 366 -11.55 -0.60 1.98
C LEU A 366 -10.06 -0.80 2.26
N HIS A 367 -9.66 -2.00 2.71
CA HIS A 367 -8.27 -2.33 2.95
C HIS A 367 -7.37 -2.08 1.74
N ARG A 368 -7.88 -2.42 0.56
CA ARG A 368 -7.16 -2.25 -0.70
C ARG A 368 -7.07 -0.80 -1.15
N VAL A 369 -8.14 -0.01 -0.98
CA VAL A 369 -8.25 1.29 -1.67
C VAL A 369 -8.10 2.52 -0.79
N SER A 370 -8.25 2.37 0.53
CA SER A 370 -8.19 3.49 1.47
C SER A 370 -6.77 3.77 1.95
N VAL A 371 -5.80 2.94 1.56
CA VAL A 371 -4.37 3.20 1.74
C VAL A 371 -3.91 4.33 0.82
N LYS A 372 -2.81 5.00 1.20
CA LYS A 372 -2.18 5.99 0.33
C LYS A 372 -1.65 5.30 -0.93
N ARG A 373 -1.98 5.88 -2.08
CA ARG A 373 -1.70 5.33 -3.40
C ARG A 373 -0.82 6.30 -4.19
N THR A 374 0.01 5.80 -5.10
CA THR A 374 0.72 6.66 -6.06
C THR A 374 -0.29 7.51 -6.81
N ALA A 375 -0.14 8.83 -6.78
CA ALA A 375 -1.05 9.74 -7.44
C ALA A 375 -0.87 9.65 -8.97
N HIS A 376 -1.99 9.59 -9.69
CA HIS A 376 -2.05 9.65 -11.14
C HIS A 376 -3.12 10.69 -11.51
N ASP A 377 -2.78 11.95 -11.30
CA ASP A 377 -3.71 13.06 -11.52
C ASP A 377 -3.95 13.35 -13.01
N GLU A 378 -2.99 12.95 -13.84
CA GLU A 378 -3.06 13.01 -15.30
C GLU A 378 -2.43 11.73 -15.90
N VAL A 379 -3.08 11.14 -16.92
CA VAL A 379 -2.56 9.97 -17.66
C VAL A 379 -2.52 10.28 -19.15
N LEU A 380 -1.33 10.58 -19.67
CA LEU A 380 -1.05 10.84 -21.07
C LEU A 380 -0.54 9.56 -21.72
N GLY A 381 -1.47 8.79 -22.28
CA GLY A 381 -1.25 7.39 -22.63
C GLY A 381 -1.01 7.13 -24.11
N PHE A 382 0.09 6.42 -24.43
CA PHE A 382 0.31 5.82 -25.75
C PHE A 382 0.00 4.32 -25.71
N ALA A 383 -1.05 3.91 -26.42
CA ALA A 383 -1.55 2.54 -26.43
C ALA A 383 -1.07 1.75 -27.67
N PHE A 384 -0.14 0.82 -27.47
CA PHE A 384 0.33 -0.09 -28.52
C PHE A 384 0.18 -1.56 -28.08
N ASP A 385 -0.83 -1.85 -27.26
CA ASP A 385 -1.27 -3.18 -26.81
C ASP A 385 -2.01 -3.99 -27.90
N HIS A 386 -2.08 -3.45 -29.10
CA HIS A 386 -2.76 -4.07 -30.23
C HIS A 386 -1.99 -5.33 -30.65
N ARG A 387 -2.71 -6.38 -31.05
CA ARG A 387 -2.12 -7.63 -31.54
C ARG A 387 -2.52 -7.87 -33.00
N ASN A 388 -3.83 -7.95 -33.27
CA ASN A 388 -4.36 -8.18 -34.61
C ASN A 388 -3.91 -7.10 -35.61
N GLN A 389 -3.92 -5.83 -35.23
CA GLN A 389 -3.55 -4.75 -36.17
C GLN A 389 -2.06 -4.73 -36.52
N PHE A 390 -1.16 -5.12 -35.61
CA PHE A 390 0.25 -5.29 -36.00
C PHE A 390 0.43 -6.52 -36.88
N PHE A 391 -0.30 -7.61 -36.63
CA PHE A 391 -0.29 -8.77 -37.52
C PHE A 391 -0.83 -8.42 -38.93
N GLU A 392 -1.88 -7.63 -39.04
CA GLU A 392 -2.39 -7.11 -40.32
C GLU A 392 -1.34 -6.26 -41.05
N LEU A 393 -0.61 -5.38 -40.35
CA LEU A 393 0.49 -4.61 -40.93
C LEU A 393 1.63 -5.51 -41.46
N ILE A 394 1.94 -6.60 -40.75
CA ILE A 394 2.88 -7.62 -41.22
C ILE A 394 2.38 -8.26 -42.52
N GLN A 395 1.11 -8.65 -42.58
CA GLN A 395 0.53 -9.22 -43.80
C GLN A 395 0.54 -8.24 -44.98
N GLN A 396 0.30 -6.95 -44.72
CA GLN A 396 0.30 -5.91 -45.75
C GLN A 396 1.69 -5.60 -46.30
N THR A 397 2.72 -5.64 -45.45
CA THR A 397 4.09 -5.23 -45.80
C THR A 397 5.00 -6.40 -46.21
N GLY A 398 4.62 -7.64 -45.87
CA GLY A 398 5.45 -8.83 -46.08
C GLY A 398 6.66 -8.93 -45.13
N ALA A 399 6.71 -8.09 -44.09
CA ALA A 399 7.77 -8.12 -43.09
C ALA A 399 7.71 -9.39 -42.20
N SER A 400 8.79 -9.70 -41.48
CA SER A 400 8.78 -10.77 -40.48
C SER A 400 7.98 -10.36 -39.24
N GLU A 401 7.15 -11.25 -38.69
CA GLU A 401 6.40 -11.03 -37.43
C GLU A 401 7.34 -10.69 -36.25
N THR A 402 8.58 -11.19 -36.28
CA THR A 402 9.61 -10.87 -35.27
C THR A 402 9.95 -9.38 -35.21
N ARG A 403 9.69 -8.59 -36.28
CA ARG A 403 9.92 -7.15 -36.28
C ARG A 403 8.95 -6.38 -35.39
N ILE A 404 7.81 -6.95 -35.02
CA ILE A 404 6.85 -6.29 -34.12
C ILE A 404 7.49 -6.03 -32.75
N GLU A 405 8.33 -6.94 -32.24
CA GLU A 405 9.00 -6.79 -30.94
C GLU A 405 10.00 -5.62 -30.93
N GLN A 406 10.75 -5.44 -32.04
CA GLN A 406 11.63 -4.29 -32.20
C GLN A 406 10.81 -3.00 -32.32
N LEU A 407 9.75 -3.01 -33.13
CA LEU A 407 8.87 -1.86 -33.32
C LEU A 407 8.29 -1.36 -31.99
N LYS A 408 7.82 -2.26 -31.11
CA LYS A 408 7.27 -1.88 -29.80
C LYS A 408 8.32 -1.36 -28.82
N ARG A 409 9.58 -1.78 -28.93
CA ARG A 409 10.70 -1.16 -28.18
C ARG A 409 10.94 0.28 -28.62
N LEU A 410 10.92 0.54 -29.94
CA LEU A 410 11.06 1.90 -30.47
C LEU A 410 9.93 2.84 -29.99
N PHE A 411 8.72 2.31 -29.75
CA PHE A 411 7.66 3.10 -29.11
C PHE A 411 7.96 3.46 -27.66
N VAL A 412 8.59 2.57 -26.89
CA VAL A 412 9.04 2.89 -25.52
C VAL A 412 10.08 4.01 -25.55
N ASP A 413 11.01 3.97 -26.51
CA ASP A 413 12.00 5.03 -26.69
C ASP A 413 11.34 6.36 -27.08
N ALA A 414 10.36 6.33 -27.99
CA ALA A 414 9.56 7.49 -28.36
C ALA A 414 8.83 8.11 -27.16
N VAL A 415 8.23 7.29 -26.29
CA VAL A 415 7.57 7.73 -25.06
C VAL A 415 8.58 8.35 -24.09
N ALA A 416 9.73 7.70 -23.88
CA ALA A 416 10.76 8.21 -22.97
C ALA A 416 11.33 9.56 -23.43
N GLN A 417 11.56 9.72 -24.73
CA GLN A 417 12.01 11.01 -25.28
C GLN A 417 10.93 12.09 -25.14
N THR A 418 9.65 11.74 -25.33
CA THR A 418 8.51 12.66 -25.14
C THR A 418 8.41 13.10 -23.67
N GLU A 419 8.53 12.15 -22.74
CA GLU A 419 8.51 12.42 -21.30
C GLU A 419 9.59 13.44 -20.90
N GLN A 420 10.81 13.25 -21.42
CA GLN A 420 11.92 14.15 -21.16
C GLN A 420 11.70 15.52 -21.81
N ALA A 421 11.31 15.55 -23.09
CA ALA A 421 11.12 16.79 -23.85
C ALA A 421 10.04 17.70 -23.25
N LEU A 422 8.96 17.09 -22.73
CA LEU A 422 7.81 17.83 -22.18
C LEU A 422 7.76 17.84 -20.65
N SER A 423 8.78 17.30 -19.96
CA SER A 423 8.86 17.21 -18.49
C SER A 423 7.62 16.59 -17.85
N LEU A 424 7.27 15.36 -18.28
CA LEU A 424 6.02 14.67 -17.95
C LEU A 424 6.17 13.58 -16.89
N GLN A 425 7.18 13.66 -16.03
CA GLN A 425 7.43 12.65 -15.00
C GLN A 425 6.17 12.42 -14.13
N GLY A 426 5.78 11.16 -13.99
CA GLY A 426 4.58 10.74 -13.25
C GLY A 426 3.24 10.93 -13.96
N ARG A 427 3.23 11.44 -15.22
CA ARG A 427 2.01 11.68 -16.01
C ARG A 427 1.88 10.78 -17.23
N ILE A 428 2.95 10.07 -17.61
CA ILE A 428 2.98 9.18 -18.77
C ILE A 428 2.24 7.87 -18.49
N GLY A 429 1.46 7.42 -19.49
CA GLY A 429 0.89 6.09 -19.54
C GLY A 429 1.29 5.32 -20.80
N VAL A 430 1.32 3.99 -20.71
CA VAL A 430 1.49 3.10 -21.86
C VAL A 430 0.55 1.91 -21.74
N LEU A 431 -0.02 1.46 -22.87
CA LEU A 431 -0.67 0.14 -22.93
C LEU A 431 0.17 -0.77 -23.81
N ILE A 432 0.61 -1.89 -23.26
CA ILE A 432 1.54 -2.82 -23.92
C ILE A 432 1.07 -4.26 -23.72
N ASP A 433 1.01 -5.04 -24.79
CA ASP A 433 0.68 -6.46 -24.72
C ASP A 433 1.92 -7.33 -24.45
N ASP A 434 1.68 -8.57 -24.07
CA ASP A 434 2.71 -9.52 -23.72
C ASP A 434 3.04 -10.57 -24.78
N ARG A 435 2.30 -10.63 -25.88
CA ARG A 435 2.62 -11.51 -27.00
C ARG A 435 3.78 -10.93 -27.82
N TYR A 436 3.71 -9.64 -28.13
CA TYR A 436 4.74 -8.96 -28.93
C TYR A 436 5.50 -7.89 -28.14
N GLY A 437 4.98 -7.46 -26.99
CA GLY A 437 5.52 -6.33 -26.24
C GLY A 437 6.24 -6.72 -24.96
N GLN A 438 6.66 -7.97 -24.75
CA GLN A 438 7.30 -8.38 -23.50
C GLN A 438 8.60 -7.60 -23.23
N ASP A 439 9.46 -7.39 -24.24
CA ASP A 439 10.65 -6.56 -24.10
C ASP A 439 10.31 -5.08 -23.86
N ALA A 440 9.23 -4.58 -24.46
CA ALA A 440 8.73 -3.23 -24.23
C ALA A 440 8.16 -3.06 -22.80
N LEU A 441 7.45 -4.06 -22.27
CA LEU A 441 7.00 -4.12 -20.88
C LEU A 441 8.21 -4.09 -19.93
N ASN A 442 9.22 -4.91 -20.20
CA ASN A 442 10.45 -4.94 -19.39
C ASN A 442 11.15 -3.58 -19.38
N ALA A 443 11.23 -2.91 -20.54
CA ALA A 443 11.84 -1.59 -20.66
C ALA A 443 11.03 -0.48 -19.99
N ALA A 444 9.69 -0.59 -19.93
CA ALA A 444 8.80 0.38 -19.28
C ALA A 444 8.72 0.22 -17.75
N THR A 445 8.82 -1.02 -17.26
CA THR A 445 8.74 -1.39 -15.83
C THR A 445 9.82 -0.67 -15.02
N GLY A 446 9.45 -0.12 -13.87
CA GLY A 446 10.34 0.61 -12.96
C GLY A 446 10.57 2.09 -13.30
N ARG A 447 9.98 2.62 -14.39
CA ARG A 447 10.11 4.04 -14.77
C ARG A 447 9.15 4.98 -14.04
N GLY A 448 8.19 4.44 -13.28
CA GLY A 448 7.11 5.22 -12.69
C GLY A 448 5.99 5.60 -13.66
N TRP A 449 5.96 5.00 -14.86
CA TRP A 449 4.86 5.16 -15.81
C TRP A 449 3.63 4.36 -15.36
N TRP A 450 2.45 4.83 -15.78
CA TRP A 450 1.22 4.05 -15.66
C TRP A 450 1.16 3.00 -16.78
N ILE A 451 1.32 1.72 -16.46
CA ILE A 451 1.46 0.64 -17.45
C ILE A 451 0.21 -0.23 -17.44
N GLY A 452 -0.58 -0.23 -18.51
CA GLY A 452 -1.67 -1.18 -18.68
C GLY A 452 -1.28 -2.37 -19.56
N ARG A 453 -1.66 -3.58 -19.15
CA ARG A 453 -1.36 -4.83 -19.86
C ARG A 453 -2.66 -5.62 -20.11
N PRO A 454 -3.02 -5.91 -21.38
CA PRO A 454 -4.29 -6.56 -21.74
C PRO A 454 -4.32 -8.04 -21.35
N VAL A 455 -5.44 -8.48 -20.77
CA VAL A 455 -5.71 -9.91 -20.49
C VAL A 455 -6.67 -10.55 -21.48
N GLU A 456 -7.49 -9.76 -22.18
CA GLU A 456 -8.46 -10.28 -23.12
C GLU A 456 -7.80 -10.85 -24.39
N LEU A 457 -8.49 -11.81 -25.01
CA LEU A 457 -8.24 -12.20 -26.37
C LEU A 457 -8.89 -11.16 -27.30
N PRO A 458 -8.14 -10.53 -28.22
CA PRO A 458 -8.67 -9.46 -29.06
C PRO A 458 -9.92 -9.86 -29.83
N GLY A 459 -10.99 -9.08 -29.69
CA GLY A 459 -12.25 -9.27 -30.42
C GLY A 459 -13.17 -10.37 -29.88
N SER A 460 -12.82 -11.05 -28.78
CA SER A 460 -13.65 -12.11 -28.21
C SER A 460 -15.02 -11.59 -27.74
N LEU A 461 -16.09 -12.30 -28.11
CA LEU A 461 -17.45 -12.11 -27.63
C LEU A 461 -18.18 -13.46 -27.69
N PRO A 462 -18.38 -14.17 -26.57
CA PRO A 462 -18.12 -13.77 -25.18
C PRO A 462 -16.62 -13.54 -24.87
N LEU A 463 -16.34 -12.83 -23.78
CA LEU A 463 -14.99 -12.49 -23.31
C LEU A 463 -14.19 -13.77 -23.04
N VAL A 464 -13.02 -13.85 -23.67
CA VAL A 464 -12.04 -14.91 -23.44
C VAL A 464 -10.73 -14.26 -23.04
N PHE A 465 -9.97 -14.88 -22.13
CA PHE A 465 -8.64 -14.42 -21.76
C PHE A 465 -7.54 -15.09 -22.58
N GLN A 466 -6.51 -14.33 -22.92
CA GLN A 466 -5.37 -14.73 -23.75
C GLN A 466 -4.69 -16.01 -23.23
N HIS A 467 -4.50 -16.13 -21.91
CA HIS A 467 -3.78 -17.23 -21.26
C HIS A 467 -4.72 -18.32 -20.70
N GLY A 468 -5.93 -18.42 -21.25
CA GLY A 468 -6.95 -19.38 -20.84
C GLY A 468 -7.80 -18.91 -19.67
N ARG A 469 -8.71 -19.77 -19.19
CA ARG A 469 -9.75 -19.41 -18.20
C ARG A 469 -9.20 -19.04 -16.82
N SER A 470 -7.99 -19.46 -16.49
CA SER A 470 -7.35 -19.19 -15.20
C SER A 470 -6.51 -17.91 -15.26
N VAL A 471 -7.14 -16.74 -15.39
CA VAL A 471 -6.40 -15.46 -15.48
C VAL A 471 -5.53 -15.21 -14.25
N GLY A 472 -5.96 -15.65 -13.07
CA GLY A 472 -5.20 -15.49 -11.82
C GLY A 472 -3.80 -16.10 -11.85
N THR A 473 -3.60 -17.23 -12.53
CA THR A 473 -2.26 -17.85 -12.62
C THR A 473 -1.29 -17.04 -13.46
N ALA A 474 -1.78 -16.28 -14.45
CA ALA A 474 -0.95 -15.37 -15.23
C ALA A 474 -0.55 -14.14 -14.40
N LEU A 475 -1.49 -13.59 -13.63
CA LEU A 475 -1.26 -12.37 -12.84
C LEU A 475 -0.21 -12.53 -11.75
N VAL A 476 0.02 -13.74 -11.22
CA VAL A 476 1.06 -14.00 -10.21
C VAL A 476 2.47 -13.63 -10.71
N ALA A 477 2.72 -13.79 -12.01
CA ALA A 477 4.03 -13.50 -12.61
C ALA A 477 4.18 -12.03 -13.04
N TRP A 478 3.14 -11.20 -12.90
CA TRP A 478 3.18 -9.82 -13.37
C TRP A 478 3.83 -8.90 -12.33
N PRO A 479 4.63 -7.90 -12.74
CA PRO A 479 5.03 -6.82 -11.87
C PRO A 479 3.80 -6.13 -11.27
N ARG A 480 3.83 -5.92 -9.95
CA ARG A 480 2.70 -5.38 -9.18
C ARG A 480 2.21 -4.01 -9.64
N GLU A 481 3.09 -3.23 -10.28
CA GLU A 481 2.81 -1.91 -10.84
C GLU A 481 2.06 -1.94 -12.19
N HIS A 482 1.95 -3.11 -12.83
CA HIS A 482 1.14 -3.24 -14.04
C HIS A 482 -0.36 -3.22 -13.69
N VAL A 483 -1.12 -2.44 -14.46
CA VAL A 483 -2.58 -2.39 -14.40
C VAL A 483 -3.14 -3.43 -15.36
N VAL A 484 -3.99 -4.31 -14.85
CA VAL A 484 -4.69 -5.30 -15.65
C VAL A 484 -5.70 -4.58 -16.52
N LYS A 485 -5.48 -4.57 -17.83
CA LYS A 485 -6.41 -4.00 -18.80
C LYS A 485 -7.31 -5.09 -19.35
N CYS A 486 -8.61 -4.84 -19.40
CA CYS A 486 -9.55 -5.73 -20.05
C CYS A 486 -10.50 -4.93 -20.95
N LEU A 487 -10.49 -5.21 -22.24
CA LEU A 487 -11.51 -4.74 -23.16
C LEU A 487 -12.67 -5.73 -23.20
N VAL A 488 -13.87 -5.23 -22.91
CA VAL A 488 -15.11 -6.01 -22.96
C VAL A 488 -16.11 -5.38 -23.91
N GLN A 489 -16.64 -6.20 -24.82
CA GLN A 489 -17.78 -5.83 -25.65
C GLN A 489 -19.07 -6.04 -24.85
N TYR A 490 -19.57 -4.99 -24.19
CA TYR A 490 -20.68 -5.11 -23.25
C TYR A 490 -21.83 -4.16 -23.59
N HIS A 491 -23.05 -4.72 -23.71
CA HIS A 491 -24.28 -3.95 -23.91
C HIS A 491 -25.31 -4.29 -22.82
N PRO A 492 -25.92 -3.31 -22.13
CA PRO A 492 -26.93 -3.57 -21.09
C PRO A 492 -28.19 -4.26 -21.62
N ASP A 493 -28.52 -4.04 -22.90
CA ASP A 493 -29.68 -4.64 -23.58
C ASP A 493 -29.34 -5.88 -24.43
N ALA A 494 -28.12 -6.42 -24.32
CA ALA A 494 -27.79 -7.69 -24.98
C ALA A 494 -28.65 -8.85 -24.44
N PRO A 495 -28.82 -9.93 -25.23
CA PRO A 495 -29.49 -11.15 -24.77
C PRO A 495 -28.99 -11.59 -23.40
N ILE A 496 -29.89 -12.07 -22.53
CA ILE A 496 -29.58 -12.40 -21.14
C ILE A 496 -28.42 -13.40 -21.06
N GLU A 497 -28.40 -14.41 -21.92
CA GLU A 497 -27.35 -15.44 -21.95
C GLU A 497 -25.96 -14.82 -22.21
N GLU A 498 -25.86 -13.95 -23.23
CA GLU A 498 -24.62 -13.23 -23.54
C GLU A 498 -24.19 -12.34 -22.37
N ARG A 499 -25.13 -11.62 -21.74
CA ARG A 499 -24.82 -10.76 -20.59
C ARG A 499 -24.34 -11.57 -19.39
N VAL A 500 -25.01 -12.67 -19.06
CA VAL A 500 -24.63 -13.52 -17.92
C VAL A 500 -23.24 -14.11 -18.13
N GLU A 501 -22.92 -14.54 -19.35
CA GLU A 501 -21.58 -15.06 -19.66
C GLU A 501 -20.50 -13.97 -19.54
N GLN A 502 -20.74 -12.77 -20.09
CA GLN A 502 -19.84 -11.63 -19.94
C GLN A 502 -19.64 -11.23 -18.47
N GLU A 503 -20.74 -11.11 -17.71
CA GLU A 503 -20.74 -10.73 -16.30
C GLU A 503 -19.98 -11.75 -15.45
N ALA A 504 -20.11 -13.05 -15.76
CA ALA A 504 -19.38 -14.11 -15.07
C ALA A 504 -17.86 -14.04 -15.34
N GLN A 505 -17.44 -13.79 -16.58
CA GLN A 505 -16.01 -13.64 -16.91
C GLN A 505 -15.41 -12.39 -16.28
N LEU A 506 -16.13 -11.27 -16.31
CA LEU A 506 -15.70 -10.04 -15.63
C LEU A 506 -15.59 -10.23 -14.12
N ARG A 507 -16.51 -10.99 -13.51
CA ARG A 507 -16.43 -11.32 -12.08
C ARG A 507 -15.19 -12.15 -11.76
N ALA A 508 -14.92 -13.19 -12.56
CA ALA A 508 -13.73 -14.01 -12.39
C ALA A 508 -12.43 -13.20 -12.52
N LEU A 509 -12.38 -12.27 -13.47
CA LEU A 509 -11.26 -11.34 -13.60
C LEU A 509 -11.15 -10.43 -12.38
N TYR A 510 -12.26 -9.83 -11.93
CA TYR A 510 -12.26 -8.94 -10.78
C TYR A 510 -11.73 -9.66 -9.53
N ASP A 511 -12.21 -10.87 -9.25
CA ASP A 511 -11.76 -11.68 -8.11
C ASP A 511 -10.25 -12.02 -8.22
N ALA A 512 -9.75 -12.36 -9.41
CA ALA A 512 -8.32 -12.60 -9.65
C ALA A 512 -7.45 -11.35 -9.44
N VAL A 513 -7.97 -10.18 -9.81
CA VAL A 513 -7.31 -8.89 -9.60
C VAL A 513 -7.33 -8.47 -8.13
N GLN A 514 -8.39 -8.80 -7.38
CA GLN A 514 -8.42 -8.65 -5.93
C GLN A 514 -7.34 -9.51 -5.27
N ALA A 515 -7.23 -10.79 -5.65
CA ALA A 515 -6.27 -11.73 -5.08
C ALA A 515 -4.80 -11.39 -5.40
N SER A 516 -4.50 -10.99 -6.64
CA SER A 516 -3.15 -10.63 -7.06
C SER A 516 -2.73 -9.21 -6.64
N GLY A 517 -3.71 -8.38 -6.27
CA GLY A 517 -3.51 -7.00 -5.88
C GLY A 517 -3.50 -6.00 -7.04
N HIS A 518 -3.14 -6.39 -8.27
CA HIS A 518 -3.02 -5.49 -9.44
C HIS A 518 -4.22 -4.55 -9.58
N GLU A 519 -4.07 -3.34 -10.12
CA GLU A 519 -5.25 -2.51 -10.43
C GLU A 519 -5.99 -3.03 -11.67
N LEU A 520 -7.29 -2.74 -11.81
CA LEU A 520 -8.10 -3.07 -12.98
C LEU A 520 -8.44 -1.80 -13.79
N LEU A 521 -8.10 -1.82 -15.07
CA LEU A 521 -8.62 -0.93 -16.10
C LEU A 521 -9.66 -1.68 -16.94
N LEU A 522 -10.92 -1.30 -16.83
CA LEU A 522 -12.00 -1.89 -17.62
C LEU A 522 -12.37 -0.98 -18.80
N GLU A 523 -12.11 -1.45 -20.01
CA GLU A 523 -12.46 -0.79 -21.27
C GLU A 523 -13.81 -1.32 -21.77
N VAL A 524 -14.84 -0.49 -21.66
CA VAL A 524 -16.23 -0.89 -21.99
C VAL A 524 -16.61 -0.33 -23.35
N ILE A 525 -16.85 -1.22 -24.31
CA ILE A 525 -17.26 -0.85 -25.67
C ILE A 525 -18.58 -1.54 -26.00
N PRO A 526 -19.69 -0.81 -26.15
CA PRO A 526 -20.92 -1.40 -26.66
C PRO A 526 -20.70 -1.96 -28.08
N PRO A 527 -20.98 -3.25 -28.35
CA PRO A 527 -20.85 -3.82 -29.68
C PRO A 527 -21.80 -3.12 -30.67
N LYS A 528 -21.31 -2.81 -31.87
CA LYS A 528 -22.12 -2.25 -32.95
C LYS A 528 -22.87 -3.38 -33.65
N ARG A 529 -24.15 -3.58 -33.30
CA ARG A 529 -25.05 -4.56 -33.91
C ARG A 529 -26.40 -3.91 -34.19
N ASP A 530 -26.98 -4.17 -35.35
CA ASP A 530 -28.28 -3.60 -35.76
C ASP A 530 -29.43 -3.98 -34.80
N THR A 531 -29.26 -5.08 -34.06
CA THR A 531 -30.24 -5.59 -33.09
C THR A 531 -30.19 -4.91 -31.72
N LEU A 532 -29.20 -4.03 -31.47
CA LEU A 532 -29.01 -3.38 -30.17
C LEU A 532 -29.20 -1.86 -30.28
N PRO A 533 -29.90 -1.23 -29.33
CA PRO A 533 -30.14 0.22 -29.39
C PRO A 533 -28.87 1.01 -29.09
N SER A 534 -28.53 1.96 -29.95
CA SER A 534 -27.44 2.92 -29.71
C SER A 534 -27.98 4.20 -29.07
N ALA A 535 -28.30 4.13 -27.77
CA ALA A 535 -28.78 5.27 -27.01
C ALA A 535 -27.62 6.06 -26.35
N PRO A 536 -27.74 7.38 -26.14
CA PRO A 536 -26.74 8.16 -25.42
C PRO A 536 -26.46 7.63 -24.00
N ASP A 537 -27.41 6.99 -23.33
CA ASP A 537 -27.22 6.48 -21.98
C ASP A 537 -26.63 5.06 -21.91
N THR A 538 -26.36 4.40 -23.05
CA THR A 538 -25.94 3.00 -23.09
C THR A 538 -24.68 2.73 -22.25
N VAL A 539 -23.65 3.59 -22.35
CA VAL A 539 -22.42 3.45 -21.56
C VAL A 539 -22.68 3.67 -20.07
N PHE A 540 -23.49 4.68 -19.71
CA PHE A 540 -23.89 4.95 -18.33
C PHE A 540 -24.60 3.73 -17.72
N ARG A 541 -25.56 3.14 -18.44
CA ARG A 541 -26.30 1.95 -18.00
C ARG A 541 -25.38 0.73 -17.87
N ALA A 542 -24.41 0.58 -18.76
CA ALA A 542 -23.38 -0.47 -18.64
C ALA A 542 -22.57 -0.34 -17.35
N LEU A 543 -22.01 0.84 -17.07
CA LEU A 543 -21.24 1.08 -15.84
C LEU A 543 -22.09 0.87 -14.59
N LYS A 544 -23.31 1.40 -14.58
CA LYS A 544 -24.25 1.22 -13.46
C LYS A 544 -24.56 -0.25 -13.21
N ARG A 545 -24.72 -1.05 -14.26
CA ARG A 545 -24.93 -2.49 -14.16
C ARG A 545 -23.72 -3.22 -13.56
N LEU A 546 -22.50 -2.87 -13.99
CA LEU A 546 -21.27 -3.45 -13.44
C LEU A 546 -21.07 -3.09 -11.95
N TYR A 547 -21.36 -1.85 -11.55
CA TYR A 547 -21.37 -1.47 -10.14
C TYR A 547 -22.40 -2.24 -9.32
N ASN A 548 -23.60 -2.48 -9.86
CA ASN A 548 -24.62 -3.29 -9.19
C ASN A 548 -24.18 -4.76 -8.99
N LEU A 549 -23.21 -5.24 -9.77
CA LEU A 549 -22.60 -6.58 -9.62
C LEU A 549 -21.41 -6.58 -8.65
N GLY A 550 -21.07 -5.42 -8.06
CA GLY A 550 -19.94 -5.25 -7.16
C GLY A 550 -18.59 -5.17 -7.88
N ILE A 551 -18.58 -4.92 -9.19
CA ILE A 551 -17.35 -4.74 -9.97
C ILE A 551 -16.98 -3.26 -9.92
N GLN A 552 -15.92 -2.95 -9.18
CA GLN A 552 -15.45 -1.58 -8.92
C GLN A 552 -13.99 -1.44 -9.38
N PRO A 553 -13.74 -1.32 -10.70
CA PRO A 553 -12.38 -1.20 -11.23
C PRO A 553 -11.75 0.11 -10.77
N GLU A 554 -10.44 0.12 -10.55
CA GLU A 554 -9.72 1.35 -10.22
C GLU A 554 -9.78 2.36 -11.37
N TRP A 555 -9.84 1.89 -12.61
CA TRP A 555 -9.88 2.74 -13.79
C TRP A 555 -10.94 2.29 -14.81
N TRP A 556 -11.57 3.28 -15.45
CA TRP A 556 -12.40 3.06 -16.63
C TRP A 556 -11.70 3.55 -17.88
N LYS A 557 -11.93 2.88 -19.01
CA LYS A 557 -11.52 3.37 -20.33
C LYS A 557 -12.74 3.46 -21.24
N LEU A 558 -13.11 4.68 -21.62
CA LEU A 558 -14.37 4.99 -22.31
C LEU A 558 -14.12 5.73 -23.63
N ALA A 559 -15.02 5.52 -24.59
CA ALA A 559 -15.06 6.30 -25.82
C ALA A 559 -15.37 7.78 -25.52
N PRO A 560 -15.05 8.72 -26.43
CA PRO A 560 -15.53 10.09 -26.32
C PRO A 560 -17.06 10.14 -26.16
N LEU A 561 -17.51 10.89 -25.15
CA LEU A 561 -18.92 11.15 -24.83
C LEU A 561 -19.18 12.66 -24.91
N ALA A 562 -20.45 13.05 -25.05
CA ALA A 562 -20.88 14.43 -24.88
C ALA A 562 -20.69 14.92 -23.44
N ALA A 563 -20.64 16.24 -23.25
CA ALA A 563 -20.38 16.86 -21.95
C ALA A 563 -21.43 16.47 -20.88
N GLU A 564 -22.70 16.35 -21.25
CA GLU A 564 -23.78 15.96 -20.34
C GLU A 564 -23.65 14.50 -19.90
N GLN A 565 -23.17 13.63 -20.80
CA GLN A 565 -22.89 12.23 -20.48
C GLN A 565 -21.70 12.13 -19.52
N TRP A 566 -20.65 12.94 -19.70
CA TRP A 566 -19.54 13.02 -18.75
C TRP A 566 -20.00 13.42 -17.35
N GLN A 567 -20.87 14.43 -17.23
CA GLN A 567 -21.45 14.82 -15.94
C GLN A 567 -22.23 13.68 -15.27
N ALA A 568 -22.96 12.88 -16.06
CA ALA A 568 -23.67 11.71 -15.54
C ALA A 568 -22.72 10.60 -15.07
N ILE A 569 -21.62 10.34 -15.80
CA ILE A 569 -20.59 9.37 -15.42
C ILE A 569 -19.88 9.80 -14.14
N ASP A 570 -19.50 11.07 -14.07
CA ASP A 570 -18.93 11.74 -12.90
C ASP A 570 -19.81 11.54 -11.65
N ALA A 571 -21.11 11.84 -11.76
CA ALA A 571 -22.07 11.65 -10.66
C ALA A 571 -22.21 10.17 -10.25
N LEU A 572 -22.26 9.26 -11.24
CA LEU A 572 -22.36 7.82 -10.97
C LEU A 572 -21.14 7.29 -10.22
N ILE A 573 -19.93 7.68 -10.63
CA ILE A 573 -18.68 7.26 -9.98
C ILE A 573 -18.63 7.81 -8.55
N ALA A 574 -18.95 9.10 -8.35
CA ALA A 574 -19.01 9.70 -7.02
C ALA A 574 -20.00 8.99 -6.07
N GLU A 575 -21.16 8.56 -6.60
CA GLU A 575 -22.16 7.79 -5.84
C GLU A 575 -21.68 6.36 -5.52
N ARG A 576 -21.04 5.68 -6.48
CA ARG A 576 -20.85 4.21 -6.43
C ARG A 576 -19.45 3.75 -6.02
N ASP A 577 -18.43 4.54 -6.32
CA ASP A 577 -17.05 4.23 -5.96
C ASP A 577 -16.21 5.51 -5.82
N PRO A 578 -16.27 6.16 -4.64
CA PRO A 578 -15.46 7.35 -4.36
C PRO A 578 -13.95 7.07 -4.36
N TYR A 579 -13.51 5.81 -4.47
CA TYR A 579 -12.12 5.42 -4.55
C TYR A 579 -11.64 5.09 -5.97
N CYS A 580 -12.52 5.17 -6.96
CA CYS A 580 -12.15 5.08 -8.38
C CYS A 580 -11.08 6.13 -8.69
N ARG A 581 -10.02 5.74 -9.38
CA ARG A 581 -8.89 6.63 -9.68
C ARG A 581 -9.18 7.55 -10.85
N GLY A 582 -9.99 7.09 -11.80
CA GLY A 582 -10.47 7.94 -12.88
C GLY A 582 -10.84 7.19 -14.14
N VAL A 583 -11.07 7.99 -15.17
CA VAL A 583 -11.42 7.55 -16.53
C VAL A 583 -10.33 8.03 -17.49
N VAL A 584 -9.91 7.17 -18.40
CA VAL A 584 -9.08 7.55 -19.56
C VAL A 584 -9.88 7.42 -20.85
N LEU A 585 -9.76 8.42 -21.72
CA LEU A 585 -10.37 8.42 -23.04
C LEU A 585 -9.65 7.46 -23.99
N LEU A 586 -10.41 6.72 -24.80
CA LEU A 586 -9.84 5.86 -25.84
C LEU A 586 -10.02 6.45 -27.25
N GLY A 587 -9.13 6.08 -28.17
CA GLY A 587 -9.04 6.74 -29.47
C GLY A 587 -9.95 6.23 -30.60
N LEU A 588 -10.41 4.98 -30.58
CA LEU A 588 -11.23 4.34 -31.65
C LEU A 588 -10.69 4.48 -33.10
N SER A 589 -9.39 4.70 -33.33
CA SER A 589 -8.86 5.08 -34.66
C SER A 589 -9.39 6.40 -35.22
N ALA A 590 -9.95 7.26 -34.38
CA ALA A 590 -10.38 8.58 -34.78
C ALA A 590 -9.17 9.45 -35.18
N GLY A 591 -9.39 10.35 -36.14
CA GLY A 591 -8.40 11.37 -36.48
C GLY A 591 -8.19 12.36 -35.33
N VAL A 592 -7.07 13.08 -35.36
CA VAL A 592 -6.68 14.05 -34.32
C VAL A 592 -7.78 15.07 -34.02
N ASP A 593 -8.49 15.56 -35.05
CA ASP A 593 -9.56 16.55 -34.89
C ASP A 593 -10.74 16.01 -34.06
N VAL A 594 -11.16 14.78 -34.32
CA VAL A 594 -12.25 14.12 -33.60
C VAL A 594 -11.86 13.84 -32.15
N LEU A 595 -10.59 13.45 -31.91
CA LEU A 595 -10.07 13.27 -30.56
C LEU A 595 -10.01 14.58 -29.80
N THR A 596 -9.60 15.66 -30.46
CA THR A 596 -9.54 17.01 -29.88
C THR A 596 -10.93 17.47 -29.43
N GLU A 597 -11.96 17.21 -30.23
CA GLU A 597 -13.35 17.51 -29.82
C GLU A 597 -13.79 16.65 -28.62
N GLY A 598 -13.41 15.37 -28.60
CA GLY A 598 -13.61 14.50 -27.45
C GLY A 598 -12.93 15.02 -26.17
N PHE A 599 -11.71 15.58 -26.29
CA PHE A 599 -11.00 16.20 -25.18
C PHE A 599 -11.73 17.44 -24.65
N ARG A 600 -12.26 18.29 -25.55
CA ARG A 600 -13.07 19.46 -25.15
C ARG A 600 -14.35 19.04 -24.42
N ALA A 601 -15.04 18.03 -24.91
CA ALA A 601 -16.25 17.52 -24.26
C ALA A 601 -15.97 16.93 -22.86
N ALA A 602 -14.79 16.34 -22.65
CA ALA A 602 -14.37 15.79 -21.36
C ALA A 602 -13.68 16.81 -20.44
N ALA A 603 -13.39 18.03 -20.90
CA ALA A 603 -12.56 19.00 -20.17
C ALA A 603 -13.10 19.35 -18.77
N ALA A 604 -14.43 19.43 -18.64
CA ALA A 604 -15.10 19.72 -17.38
C ALA A 604 -15.30 18.49 -16.48
N SER A 605 -14.99 17.28 -16.96
CA SER A 605 -15.10 16.07 -16.15
C SER A 605 -14.02 16.05 -15.07
N HIS A 606 -14.45 15.72 -13.85
CA HIS A 606 -13.52 15.58 -12.72
C HIS A 606 -12.94 14.17 -12.60
N THR A 607 -13.61 13.17 -13.18
CA THR A 607 -13.13 11.78 -13.23
C THR A 607 -12.28 11.48 -14.45
N CYS A 608 -12.46 12.18 -15.58
CA CYS A 608 -11.61 12.02 -16.75
C CYS A 608 -10.22 12.61 -16.50
N LYS A 609 -9.20 11.75 -16.39
CA LYS A 609 -7.81 12.13 -16.05
C LYS A 609 -6.86 12.12 -17.24
N GLY A 610 -7.32 11.79 -18.44
CA GLY A 610 -6.44 11.75 -19.60
C GLY A 610 -6.95 10.85 -20.69
N PHE A 611 -6.01 10.34 -21.49
CA PHE A 611 -6.31 9.53 -22.65
C PHE A 611 -5.32 8.38 -22.81
N THR A 612 -5.72 7.35 -23.55
CA THR A 612 -4.88 6.25 -24.01
C THR A 612 -5.20 6.01 -25.49
N VAL A 613 -4.40 6.60 -26.38
CA VAL A 613 -4.61 6.59 -27.83
C VAL A 613 -3.56 5.72 -28.49
N GLY A 614 -3.97 4.92 -29.49
CA GLY A 614 -3.09 3.95 -30.15
C GLY A 614 -2.96 4.18 -31.64
N ARG A 615 -3.86 3.56 -32.43
CA ARG A 615 -3.76 3.49 -33.90
C ARG A 615 -3.55 4.84 -34.59
N THR A 616 -4.14 5.92 -34.07
CA THR A 616 -3.93 7.28 -34.57
C THR A 616 -2.46 7.71 -34.55
N ILE A 617 -1.69 7.23 -33.57
CA ILE A 617 -0.28 7.54 -33.38
C ILE A 617 0.61 6.60 -34.21
N PHE A 618 0.39 5.28 -34.10
CA PHE A 618 1.38 4.32 -34.60
C PHE A 618 1.10 3.77 -36.00
N HIS A 619 -0.14 3.76 -36.49
CA HIS A 619 -0.50 2.88 -37.62
C HIS A 619 0.31 3.15 -38.89
N GLU A 620 0.29 4.38 -39.40
CA GLU A 620 1.00 4.74 -40.63
C GLU A 620 2.53 4.73 -40.49
N PRO A 621 3.13 5.32 -39.42
CA PRO A 621 4.57 5.21 -39.20
C PRO A 621 5.05 3.75 -39.10
N SER A 622 4.26 2.87 -38.47
CA SER A 622 4.57 1.43 -38.37
C SER A 622 4.56 0.77 -39.74
N ARG A 623 3.56 1.06 -40.59
CA ARG A 623 3.47 0.52 -41.96
C ARG A 623 4.74 0.88 -42.75
N ALA A 624 5.09 2.16 -42.77
CA ALA A 624 6.26 2.65 -43.50
C ALA A 624 7.57 2.00 -43.00
N TRP A 625 7.74 1.90 -41.68
CA TRP A 625 8.93 1.27 -41.09
C TRP A 625 9.02 -0.24 -41.37
N LEU A 626 7.89 -0.95 -41.31
CA LEU A 626 7.82 -2.37 -41.65
C LEU A 626 8.09 -2.62 -43.14
N ALA A 627 7.64 -1.72 -44.01
CA ALA A 627 7.94 -1.74 -45.45
C ALA A 627 9.40 -1.36 -45.78
N GLY A 628 10.17 -0.86 -44.80
CA GLY A 628 11.55 -0.39 -45.01
C GLY A 628 11.64 0.99 -45.69
N GLU A 629 10.55 1.76 -45.68
CA GLU A 629 10.48 3.11 -46.27
C GLU A 629 11.13 4.17 -45.37
N ILE A 630 11.17 3.92 -44.05
CA ILE A 630 11.74 4.83 -43.04
C ILE A 630 12.62 4.06 -42.04
N ASP A 631 13.58 4.74 -41.43
CA ASP A 631 14.46 4.21 -40.39
C ASP A 631 13.88 4.38 -38.96
N ASP A 632 14.62 3.88 -37.97
CA ASP A 632 14.22 3.91 -36.56
C ASP A 632 14.05 5.35 -36.05
N ASP A 633 14.95 6.26 -36.40
CA ASP A 633 14.89 7.67 -35.97
C ASP A 633 13.67 8.40 -36.55
N THR A 634 13.37 8.16 -37.83
CA THR A 634 12.20 8.75 -38.50
C THR A 634 10.89 8.20 -37.95
N LEU A 635 10.84 6.90 -37.62
CA LEU A 635 9.70 6.29 -36.94
C LEU A 635 9.45 6.96 -35.58
N ILE A 636 10.50 7.06 -34.75
CA ILE A 636 10.41 7.68 -33.42
C ILE A 636 9.91 9.11 -33.56
N ALA A 637 10.51 9.92 -34.44
CA ALA A 637 10.12 11.31 -34.64
C ALA A 637 8.65 11.46 -35.07
N SER A 638 8.16 10.60 -35.97
CA SER A 638 6.79 10.65 -36.49
C SER A 638 5.75 10.29 -35.42
N VAL A 639 6.03 9.24 -34.65
CA VAL A 639 5.20 8.80 -33.51
C VAL A 639 5.15 9.87 -32.43
N ARG A 640 6.31 10.43 -32.07
CA ARG A 640 6.42 11.51 -31.09
C ARG A 640 5.62 12.74 -31.51
N ALA A 641 5.78 13.21 -32.75
CA ALA A 641 5.07 14.38 -33.24
C ALA A 641 3.55 14.25 -33.08
N THR A 642 2.98 13.09 -33.40
CA THR A 642 1.54 12.84 -33.25
C THR A 642 1.15 12.73 -31.77
N PHE A 643 1.96 12.05 -30.95
CA PHE A 643 1.67 11.90 -29.52
C PHE A 643 1.75 13.25 -28.78
N GLU A 644 2.79 14.03 -29.03
CA GLU A 644 2.99 15.39 -28.49
C GLU A 644 1.84 16.32 -28.92
N THR A 645 1.36 16.22 -30.16
CA THR A 645 0.16 16.96 -30.63
C THR A 645 -1.08 16.63 -29.79
N LEU A 646 -1.32 15.35 -29.50
CA LEU A 646 -2.45 14.94 -28.66
C LEU A 646 -2.30 15.41 -27.21
N ILE A 647 -1.08 15.39 -26.67
CA ILE A 647 -0.79 15.93 -25.33
C ILE A 647 -1.12 17.41 -25.27
N HIS A 648 -0.69 18.19 -26.26
CA HIS A 648 -0.99 19.62 -26.34
C HIS A 648 -2.51 19.87 -26.46
N ALA A 649 -3.20 19.14 -27.34
CA ALA A 649 -4.65 19.25 -27.50
C ALA A 649 -5.41 18.94 -26.21
N TRP A 650 -5.01 17.89 -25.47
CA TRP A 650 -5.61 17.54 -24.18
C TRP A 650 -5.43 18.65 -23.14
N ARG A 651 -4.23 19.19 -23.00
CA ARG A 651 -3.93 20.25 -22.02
C ARG A 651 -4.57 21.59 -22.39
N GLU A 652 -4.62 21.91 -23.68
CA GLU A 652 -5.34 23.08 -24.19
C GLU A 652 -6.83 23.01 -23.86
N ALA A 653 -7.46 21.85 -24.09
CA ALA A 653 -8.86 21.62 -23.73
C ALA A 653 -9.14 21.86 -22.24
N ARG A 654 -8.16 21.58 -21.36
CA ARG A 654 -8.26 21.80 -19.90
C ARG A 654 -7.80 23.19 -19.43
N GLY A 655 -7.38 24.07 -20.35
CA GLY A 655 -6.91 25.42 -20.01
C GLY A 655 -5.51 25.47 -19.38
N GLU A 656 -4.72 24.41 -19.49
CA GLU A 656 -3.39 24.29 -18.87
C GLU A 656 -2.25 24.86 -19.75
N ALA A 657 -2.56 25.33 -20.96
CA ALA A 657 -1.58 25.80 -21.95
C ALA A 657 -0.84 27.12 -21.58
N GLY A 658 -1.27 27.84 -20.53
CA GLY A 658 -0.78 29.20 -20.21
C GLY A 658 0.40 29.33 -19.24
N ASN A 659 0.83 28.26 -18.55
CA ASN A 659 1.83 28.39 -17.47
C ASN A 659 3.26 27.95 -17.81
N ALA A 660 3.51 27.46 -19.04
CA ALA A 660 4.86 27.02 -19.42
C ALA A 660 5.81 28.18 -19.81
N THR A 661 5.28 29.32 -20.23
CA THR A 661 6.09 30.45 -20.74
C THR A 661 6.38 31.55 -19.72
N SER A 662 5.71 31.60 -18.56
CA SER A 662 5.93 32.64 -17.54
C SER A 662 7.06 32.33 -16.55
N SER A 663 7.43 31.05 -16.36
CA SER A 663 8.51 30.67 -15.42
C SER A 663 9.92 30.87 -15.97
N HIS A 664 10.07 31.02 -17.29
CA HIS A 664 11.38 31.22 -17.94
C HIS A 664 11.83 32.70 -17.94
N ALA A 665 10.90 33.64 -17.88
CA ALA A 665 11.22 35.07 -17.76
C ALA A 665 11.64 35.45 -16.33
N ALA A 666 11.00 34.89 -15.31
CA ALA A 666 11.27 35.23 -13.90
C ALA A 666 12.61 34.67 -13.35
N ARG A 667 13.25 33.71 -14.04
CA ARG A 667 14.55 33.14 -13.63
C ARG A 667 15.77 33.80 -14.31
N ARG A 668 15.58 34.74 -15.23
CA ARG A 668 16.69 35.49 -15.85
C ARG A 668 16.93 36.88 -15.26
N GLU A 669 16.07 37.37 -14.36
CA GLU A 669 16.28 38.63 -13.63
C GLU A 669 16.81 38.44 -12.20
N ALA A 670 17.14 37.21 -11.80
CA ALA A 670 17.69 36.89 -10.47
C ALA A 670 18.97 36.04 -10.53
N ALA A 671 19.82 36.29 -11.55
CA ALA A 671 21.18 35.75 -11.65
C ALA A 671 22.21 36.87 -11.48
#